data_AF-A0A914U2Y2-F1
#
_entry.id   AF-A0A914U2Y2-F1
#
_cell.length_a   1.000
_cell.length_b   1.000
_cell.length_c   1.000
_cell.angle_alpha   90.00
_cell.angle_beta   90.00
_cell.angle_gamma   90.00
#
_symmetry.space_group_name_H-M   'P 1'
#
loop_
_entity.id
_entity.type
_entity.pdbx_description
1 polymer ?
#
loop_
_entity_poly.entity_id
_entity_poly.type
_entity_poly.pdbx_seq_one_letter_code
_entity_poly.pdbx_strand_id
1 'polypeptide(L)'
;ILNGSSVKENEWPWLISIYNKADEPICTASLISDIWVLTAYHCIAFNTDGKIMYGSVDRNSKNAKFSEFDEIHLYKENDIAFIKLKNSTGIKSVIQLSKTINDNEKLIGAGWGWIFVKIKKQYIHEWVDLYDVHSVKKYLDIIWPNVAQFDTFPLDDTCSNSSGLEFNPETDICVGKDLHSSTQGDSGGPLIVQRNKKFYQIGLCSRGVTTILNGEIDGKSVYTKISAICEKVKDITNGEIVSANVYQYDYVTTLPDRQTIVHLFEWKWGDIAKECETFLSVYGYGAVQISPPMEHLTVTVNNDMPWWVRYQPVSYKLTSRSGNEAEFKDMVDRCNKVGVRIIVDGVLNHMVGIGQKKGVDGAGSSGDSDFDGTAGVESFPGVPFNKDHTHDSKCNHDIQGSDYQNSAYDVKMCRLVGLIDLDQSNQYVRSKMQEYLNKLLAYGVAGFRLDASKHMWPQDLEDILAGVDNVREDIFGPNLRPLVMHEVIDRGGEAVKASDYLEIGRYTNFNFGSAVSSAAKGQSKWTDLLKLGPGFGYGNYDDNDVLNFIDNHDNQRDSNPYVVTYKDGQAYKIAVSFMLAWSYGLPRVMSSFYFDVSDQGPPHDSGNGFPTKSPTFDSNTKTCQQSSGWVCEHRWPEIRKMAQFRSVTSGTAPSVLYGKGNLIAFARDKKGYFALNGDGNDQTIDVDTTLPAGDYCDIFSGELSGSSCTGKKITVGSDGRASFNVPGNSIVAFHTKSRIGGEPNPPSIPSDWKSTVIMLRRPTKPGQDIFIRGGDTQNGGCSGGPDQQSSDKCAIPISHIANASFFYAEYLMWRQSDNYLDFEGPEYEQGTHDGTEAQGTPTFYTTNDPNAPEYQPYNKYGPSYWYTEVKMDCSKTKDGWFEFKGYENNGVGWESDVSQGSCVGGANAGAAPFKTNNHIGKCGFVNVFEWNENDCRVENL
;
A
#
# COMPACT_ATOMS: atom_id res chain seq x y z
N ILE A 1 -19.10 -14.24 24.61
CA ILE A 1 -19.51 -12.97 23.96
C ILE A 1 -21.00 -12.69 24.22
N LEU A 2 -21.33 -11.57 24.85
CA LEU A 2 -22.71 -11.08 25.07
C LEU A 2 -23.34 -10.60 23.78
N ASN A 3 -24.64 -10.88 23.63
CA ASN A 3 -25.44 -10.58 22.42
C ASN A 3 -24.88 -11.16 21.12
N GLY A 4 -23.86 -12.03 21.20
CA GLY A 4 -23.33 -12.76 20.06
C GLY A 4 -24.24 -13.89 19.59
N SER A 5 -23.95 -14.41 18.41
CA SER A 5 -24.59 -15.59 17.85
C SER A 5 -23.83 -16.85 18.24
N SER A 6 -24.56 -17.90 18.62
CA SER A 6 -23.95 -19.19 18.95
C SER A 6 -23.29 -19.84 17.75
N VAL A 7 -22.10 -20.35 17.97
CA VAL A 7 -21.26 -21.02 16.98
C VAL A 7 -21.72 -22.46 16.79
N LYS A 8 -21.78 -22.92 15.53
CA LYS A 8 -22.06 -24.32 15.20
C LYS A 8 -20.78 -25.16 15.25
N GLU A 9 -20.96 -26.47 15.45
CA GLU A 9 -19.85 -27.42 15.41
C GLU A 9 -19.08 -27.31 14.08
N ASN A 10 -17.74 -27.21 14.17
CA ASN A 10 -16.80 -27.01 13.06
C ASN A 10 -16.89 -25.68 12.29
N GLU A 11 -17.70 -24.72 12.71
CA GLU A 11 -17.77 -23.40 12.05
C GLU A 11 -16.52 -22.54 12.33
N TRP A 12 -16.00 -22.63 13.56
CA TRP A 12 -14.78 -21.93 14.00
C TRP A 12 -13.82 -22.93 14.65
N PRO A 13 -13.19 -23.83 13.86
CA PRO A 13 -12.47 -24.99 14.39
C PRO A 13 -11.23 -24.62 15.24
N TRP A 14 -10.67 -23.42 15.04
CA TRP A 14 -9.56 -22.90 15.84
C TRP A 14 -9.98 -22.29 17.18
N LEU A 15 -11.27 -22.06 17.42
CA LEU A 15 -11.77 -21.47 18.66
C LEU A 15 -11.90 -22.54 19.75
N ILE A 16 -11.07 -22.43 20.79
CA ILE A 16 -10.97 -23.47 21.83
C ILE A 16 -11.21 -22.91 23.23
N SER A 17 -11.57 -23.79 24.17
CA SER A 17 -11.80 -23.44 25.58
C SER A 17 -10.68 -23.99 26.44
N ILE A 18 -10.20 -23.19 27.40
CA ILE A 18 -9.16 -23.56 28.35
C ILE A 18 -9.78 -24.07 29.64
N TYR A 19 -9.25 -25.16 30.16
CA TYR A 19 -9.64 -25.79 31.42
C TYR A 19 -8.47 -25.81 32.41
N ASN A 20 -8.76 -25.49 33.67
CA ASN A 20 -7.82 -25.62 34.77
C ASN A 20 -7.70 -27.09 35.24
N LYS A 21 -6.82 -27.34 36.21
CA LYS A 21 -6.60 -28.67 36.81
C LYS A 21 -7.81 -29.23 37.57
N ALA A 22 -8.73 -28.36 38.00
CA ALA A 22 -10.01 -28.75 38.61
C ALA A 22 -11.08 -29.10 37.57
N ASP A 23 -10.72 -29.11 36.28
CA ASP A 23 -11.59 -29.40 35.15
C ASP A 23 -12.73 -28.37 34.96
N GLU A 24 -12.43 -27.12 35.33
CA GLU A 24 -13.31 -25.96 35.18
C GLU A 24 -12.88 -25.11 33.97
N PRO A 25 -13.82 -24.67 33.10
CA PRO A 25 -13.51 -23.80 31.98
C PRO A 25 -13.20 -22.38 32.46
N ILE A 26 -12.03 -21.86 32.11
CA ILE A 26 -11.54 -20.57 32.63
C ILE A 26 -11.45 -19.47 31.59
N CYS A 27 -11.10 -19.80 30.35
CA CYS A 27 -10.79 -18.82 29.29
C CYS A 27 -11.02 -19.40 27.89
N THR A 28 -10.85 -18.55 26.90
CA THR A 28 -10.82 -18.87 25.48
C THR A 28 -9.38 -18.86 24.97
N ALA A 29 -9.12 -19.58 23.88
CA ALA A 29 -7.90 -19.42 23.10
C ALA A 29 -8.16 -19.64 21.60
N SER A 30 -7.14 -19.36 20.79
CA SER A 30 -7.09 -19.74 19.39
C SER A 30 -5.98 -20.76 19.13
N LEU A 31 -6.27 -21.74 18.26
CA LEU A 31 -5.25 -22.57 17.63
C LEU A 31 -4.60 -21.79 16.49
N ILE A 32 -3.30 -21.54 16.61
CA ILE A 32 -2.46 -20.89 15.58
C ILE A 32 -1.59 -21.91 14.82
N SER A 33 -1.50 -23.15 15.32
CA SER A 33 -1.13 -24.36 14.57
C SER A 33 -1.88 -25.58 15.15
N ASP A 34 -1.60 -26.79 14.67
CA ASP A 34 -2.20 -28.01 15.23
C ASP A 34 -1.69 -28.35 16.65
N ILE A 35 -0.58 -27.72 17.08
CA ILE A 35 0.04 -27.88 18.41
C ILE A 35 0.23 -26.57 19.19
N TRP A 36 0.15 -25.41 18.53
CA TRP A 36 0.37 -24.10 19.16
C TRP A 36 -0.95 -23.37 19.44
N VAL A 37 -1.08 -22.90 20.68
CA VAL A 37 -2.24 -22.16 21.18
C VAL A 37 -1.81 -20.76 21.61
N LEU A 38 -2.61 -19.76 21.25
CA LEU A 38 -2.47 -18.37 21.67
C LEU A 38 -3.63 -17.97 22.59
N THR A 39 -3.31 -17.47 23.79
CA THR A 39 -4.28 -17.03 24.80
C THR A 39 -3.72 -15.88 25.64
N ALA A 40 -4.48 -15.40 26.63
CA ALA A 40 -4.06 -14.33 27.51
C ALA A 40 -3.14 -14.84 28.63
N TYR A 41 -2.15 -14.03 29.03
CA TYR A 41 -1.23 -14.34 30.13
C TYR A 41 -1.98 -14.65 31.43
N HIS A 42 -2.96 -13.81 31.80
CA HIS A 42 -3.68 -13.97 33.07
C HIS A 42 -4.51 -15.26 33.15
N CYS A 43 -4.90 -15.84 32.00
CA CYS A 43 -5.57 -17.14 31.96
C CYS A 43 -4.65 -18.28 32.44
N ILE A 44 -3.34 -18.14 32.21
CA ILE A 44 -2.37 -19.23 32.37
C ILE A 44 -1.42 -19.02 33.55
N ALA A 45 -1.14 -17.78 33.94
CA ALA A 45 -0.18 -17.45 34.99
C ALA A 45 -0.39 -18.21 36.32
N PHE A 46 -1.63 -18.63 36.60
CA PHE A 46 -2.00 -19.42 37.78
C PHE A 46 -2.57 -20.82 37.44
N ASN A 47 -2.57 -21.22 36.16
CA ASN A 47 -3.16 -22.46 35.64
C ASN A 47 -2.17 -23.20 34.71
N THR A 48 -0.91 -23.35 35.12
CA THR A 48 0.16 -23.94 34.30
C THR A 48 -0.03 -25.44 34.02
N ASP A 49 -0.85 -26.14 34.81
CA ASP A 49 -1.16 -27.58 34.66
C ASP A 49 -2.56 -27.80 34.03
N GLY A 50 -2.89 -27.01 33.01
CA GLY A 50 -4.21 -27.03 32.36
C GLY A 50 -4.30 -27.91 31.12
N LYS A 51 -5.46 -27.84 30.47
CA LYS A 51 -5.73 -28.49 29.18
C LYS A 51 -6.64 -27.62 28.33
N ILE A 52 -6.66 -27.86 27.03
CA ILE A 52 -7.65 -27.28 26.13
C ILE A 52 -8.77 -28.28 25.84
N MET A 53 -9.94 -27.77 25.45
CA MET A 53 -11.02 -28.52 24.81
C MET A 53 -11.20 -28.04 23.37
N TYR A 54 -11.29 -28.98 22.43
CA TYR A 54 -11.43 -28.71 21.00
C TYR A 54 -12.30 -29.76 20.31
N GLY A 55 -12.67 -29.50 19.05
CA GLY A 55 -13.40 -30.46 18.21
C GLY A 55 -14.91 -30.54 18.44
N SER A 56 -15.45 -29.84 19.44
CA SER A 56 -16.89 -29.66 19.62
C SER A 56 -17.21 -28.35 20.33
N VAL A 57 -18.44 -27.86 20.13
CA VAL A 57 -19.00 -26.69 20.82
C VAL A 57 -19.68 -27.07 22.15
N ASP A 58 -19.84 -28.38 22.41
CA ASP A 58 -20.40 -28.94 23.64
C ASP A 58 -19.37 -29.86 24.31
N ARG A 59 -19.05 -29.59 25.56
CA ARG A 59 -18.15 -30.45 26.36
C ARG A 59 -18.66 -31.88 26.51
N ASN A 60 -19.97 -32.07 26.57
CA ASN A 60 -20.59 -33.38 26.76
C ASN A 60 -20.74 -34.15 25.44
N SER A 61 -20.36 -33.55 24.31
CA SER A 61 -20.33 -34.22 23.01
C SER A 61 -19.28 -35.33 22.99
N LYS A 62 -19.59 -36.41 22.27
CA LYS A 62 -18.60 -37.47 21.98
C LYS A 62 -17.45 -36.98 21.10
N ASN A 63 -17.61 -35.83 20.44
CA ASN A 63 -16.59 -35.20 19.61
C ASN A 63 -15.67 -34.27 20.39
N ALA A 64 -15.99 -33.95 21.66
CA ALA A 64 -15.14 -33.12 22.50
C ALA A 64 -13.83 -33.85 22.81
N LYS A 65 -12.72 -33.22 22.46
CA LYS A 65 -11.35 -33.72 22.69
C LYS A 65 -10.60 -32.79 23.61
N PHE A 66 -9.59 -33.35 24.28
CA PHE A 66 -8.74 -32.59 25.21
C PHE A 66 -7.26 -32.84 24.94
N SER A 67 -6.45 -31.80 25.08
CA SER A 67 -4.99 -31.89 25.01
C SER A 67 -4.38 -31.08 26.15
N GLU A 68 -3.44 -31.69 26.87
CA GLU A 68 -2.74 -31.06 28.00
C GLU A 68 -1.64 -30.11 27.53
N PHE A 69 -1.30 -29.16 28.39
CA PHE A 69 -0.18 -28.25 28.16
C PHE A 69 1.16 -28.99 28.28
N ASP A 70 2.10 -28.68 27.38
CA ASP A 70 3.47 -29.21 27.39
C ASP A 70 4.48 -28.12 27.75
N GLU A 71 4.50 -27.05 26.94
CA GLU A 71 5.39 -25.89 27.11
C GLU A 71 4.56 -24.61 27.16
N ILE A 72 4.96 -23.66 28.02
CA ILE A 72 4.24 -22.41 28.23
C ILE A 72 5.23 -21.25 28.18
N HIS A 73 4.94 -20.27 27.33
CA HIS A 73 5.68 -19.01 27.25
C HIS A 73 4.76 -17.86 27.66
N LEU A 74 5.16 -17.14 28.71
CA LEU A 74 4.33 -16.11 29.35
C LEU A 74 4.92 -14.71 29.12
N TYR A 75 4.09 -13.79 28.64
CA TYR A 75 4.44 -12.41 28.33
C TYR A 75 3.49 -11.45 29.05
N LYS A 76 3.87 -11.06 30.27
CA LYS A 76 3.04 -10.21 31.14
C LYS A 76 2.77 -8.82 30.54
N GLU A 77 3.75 -8.23 29.86
CA GLU A 77 3.69 -6.85 29.34
C GLU A 77 2.51 -6.62 28.38
N ASN A 78 2.18 -7.63 27.57
CA ASN A 78 1.12 -7.57 26.57
C ASN A 78 -0.03 -8.55 26.90
N ASP A 79 -0.11 -9.03 28.14
CA ASP A 79 -1.09 -10.03 28.59
C ASP A 79 -1.22 -11.26 27.65
N ILE A 80 -0.10 -11.85 27.21
CA ILE A 80 -0.08 -12.95 26.23
C ILE A 80 0.56 -14.22 26.80
N ALA A 81 0.00 -15.37 26.42
CA ALA A 81 0.57 -16.68 26.65
C ALA A 81 0.54 -17.52 25.37
N PHE A 82 1.66 -18.20 25.11
CA PHE A 82 1.75 -19.26 24.12
C PHE A 82 1.83 -20.60 24.82
N ILE A 83 1.07 -21.57 24.33
CA ILE A 83 1.06 -22.91 24.88
C ILE A 83 1.32 -23.89 23.75
N LYS A 84 2.34 -24.72 23.93
CA LYS A 84 2.56 -25.91 23.12
C LYS A 84 1.81 -27.06 23.75
N LEU A 85 1.07 -27.82 22.94
CA LEU A 85 0.27 -28.95 23.39
C LEU A 85 1.07 -30.26 23.36
N LYS A 86 0.79 -31.16 24.31
CA LYS A 86 1.42 -32.49 24.33
C LYS A 86 1.05 -33.36 23.12
N ASN A 87 -0.19 -33.21 22.65
CA ASN A 87 -0.70 -33.93 21.49
C ASN A 87 -1.24 -32.96 20.46
N SER A 88 -0.93 -33.22 19.17
CA SER A 88 -1.54 -32.52 18.05
C SER A 88 -3.06 -32.69 18.06
N THR A 89 -3.74 -31.59 17.76
CA THR A 89 -5.20 -31.56 17.62
C THR A 89 -5.68 -32.20 16.32
N GLY A 90 -4.82 -32.30 15.31
CA GLY A 90 -5.18 -32.71 13.95
C GLY A 90 -6.05 -31.71 13.19
N ILE A 91 -6.27 -30.50 13.73
CA ILE A 91 -7.02 -29.42 13.09
C ILE A 91 -6.09 -28.70 12.12
N LYS A 92 -6.39 -28.78 10.81
CA LYS A 92 -5.56 -28.18 9.76
C LYS A 92 -5.95 -26.74 9.40
N SER A 93 -7.21 -26.37 9.63
CA SER A 93 -7.70 -25.01 9.40
C SER A 93 -7.55 -24.23 10.70
N VAL A 94 -6.42 -23.56 10.86
CA VAL A 94 -6.08 -22.72 12.00
C VAL A 94 -6.19 -21.25 11.62
N ILE A 95 -6.30 -20.36 12.60
CA ILE A 95 -6.37 -18.92 12.32
C ILE A 95 -4.97 -18.36 12.06
N GLN A 96 -4.83 -17.55 10.99
CA GLN A 96 -3.56 -16.90 10.67
C GLN A 96 -3.39 -15.60 11.47
N LEU A 97 -2.17 -15.24 11.79
CA LEU A 97 -1.86 -13.98 12.49
C LEU A 97 -1.57 -12.87 11.47
N SER A 98 -2.15 -11.67 11.64
CA SER A 98 -1.89 -10.52 10.77
C SER A 98 -1.22 -9.37 11.52
N LYS A 99 -0.16 -8.79 10.92
CA LYS A 99 0.47 -7.53 11.35
C LYS A 99 -0.37 -6.32 10.96
N THR A 100 -1.12 -6.45 9.88
CA THR A 100 -1.87 -5.34 9.27
C THR A 100 -3.29 -5.30 9.83
N ILE A 101 -3.75 -4.09 10.16
CA ILE A 101 -5.12 -3.76 10.55
C ILE A 101 -5.52 -2.62 9.63
N ASN A 102 -6.62 -2.77 8.88
CA ASN A 102 -7.07 -1.73 7.97
C ASN A 102 -8.26 -0.98 8.58
N ASP A 103 -8.42 0.28 8.20
CA ASP A 103 -9.56 1.08 8.62
C ASP A 103 -10.86 0.55 7.97
N ASN A 104 -11.97 0.62 8.71
CA ASN A 104 -13.30 0.17 8.29
C ASN A 104 -13.48 -1.35 8.05
N GLU A 105 -12.56 -2.19 8.54
CA GLU A 105 -12.74 -3.64 8.49
C GLU A 105 -13.87 -4.12 9.41
N LYS A 106 -14.64 -5.11 8.94
CA LYS A 106 -15.63 -5.79 9.79
C LYS A 106 -14.91 -6.72 10.76
N LEU A 107 -14.94 -6.36 12.04
CA LEU A 107 -14.29 -7.13 13.08
C LEU A 107 -15.24 -8.18 13.65
N ILE A 108 -14.73 -9.37 13.96
CA ILE A 108 -15.47 -10.46 14.59
C ILE A 108 -14.71 -10.87 15.84
N GLY A 109 -15.31 -10.72 17.02
CA GLY A 109 -14.74 -11.30 18.24
C GLY A 109 -15.47 -12.57 18.64
N ALA A 110 -14.72 -13.52 19.19
CA ALA A 110 -15.20 -14.87 19.46
C ALA A 110 -14.74 -15.35 20.84
N GLY A 111 -15.60 -16.09 21.55
CA GLY A 111 -15.21 -16.67 22.83
C GLY A 111 -16.25 -17.56 23.50
N TRP A 112 -15.78 -18.26 24.54
CA TRP A 112 -16.50 -19.22 25.38
C TRP A 112 -16.95 -18.62 26.73
N GLY A 113 -17.17 -17.30 26.76
CA GLY A 113 -17.55 -16.58 27.97
C GLY A 113 -18.86 -17.04 28.61
N TRP A 114 -18.99 -16.73 29.90
CA TRP A 114 -20.10 -17.15 30.75
C TRP A 114 -21.27 -16.15 30.66
N ILE A 115 -22.51 -16.65 30.62
CA ILE A 115 -23.70 -15.81 30.64
C ILE A 115 -24.23 -15.71 32.08
N PHE A 116 -24.18 -14.52 32.68
CA PHE A 116 -24.80 -14.25 33.99
C PHE A 116 -26.26 -13.83 33.80
N VAL A 117 -27.23 -14.61 34.31
CA VAL A 117 -28.66 -14.25 34.29
C VAL A 117 -29.08 -13.68 35.65
N LYS A 118 -29.44 -12.38 35.73
CA LYS A 118 -30.03 -11.77 36.93
C LYS A 118 -31.49 -12.24 37.09
N ILE A 119 -31.79 -13.02 38.14
CA ILE A 119 -33.17 -13.37 38.52
C ILE A 119 -33.69 -12.37 39.56
N LYS A 120 -34.81 -11.69 39.27
CA LYS A 120 -35.47 -10.77 40.20
C LYS A 120 -36.15 -11.56 41.32
N LYS A 121 -35.67 -11.48 42.58
CA LYS A 121 -36.39 -12.03 43.75
C LYS A 121 -37.49 -11.06 44.18
N GLN A 122 -38.74 -11.51 44.16
CA GLN A 122 -39.95 -10.68 44.26
C GLN A 122 -40.30 -10.13 45.66
N TYR A 123 -39.42 -10.17 46.66
CA TYR A 123 -39.81 -9.86 48.05
C TYR A 123 -38.86 -8.96 48.86
N ILE A 124 -37.89 -8.29 48.24
CA ILE A 124 -37.09 -7.26 48.92
C ILE A 124 -36.94 -6.08 47.95
N HIS A 125 -37.37 -4.88 48.37
CA HIS A 125 -37.26 -3.64 47.61
C HIS A 125 -35.83 -3.06 47.63
N GLU A 126 -34.81 -3.91 47.52
CA GLU A 126 -33.42 -3.51 47.35
C GLU A 126 -32.77 -4.38 46.27
N TRP A 127 -32.01 -3.75 45.38
CA TRP A 127 -31.13 -4.44 44.45
C TRP A 127 -29.93 -4.96 45.24
N VAL A 128 -29.77 -6.27 45.34
CA VAL A 128 -28.56 -6.89 45.92
C VAL A 128 -27.66 -7.29 44.76
N ASP A 129 -26.46 -6.72 44.69
CA ASP A 129 -25.40 -7.23 43.83
C ASP A 129 -24.91 -8.56 44.41
N LEU A 130 -25.21 -9.66 43.73
CA LEU A 130 -24.73 -10.99 44.11
C LEU A 130 -23.27 -11.15 43.68
N TYR A 131 -22.35 -10.75 44.55
CA TYR A 131 -20.93 -11.16 44.51
C TYR A 131 -20.67 -12.45 45.31
N ASP A 132 -21.66 -13.34 45.49
CA ASP A 132 -21.48 -14.59 46.23
C ASP A 132 -21.59 -15.83 45.32
N VAL A 133 -20.41 -16.39 45.03
CA VAL A 133 -20.14 -17.47 44.07
C VAL A 133 -20.63 -18.84 44.58
N HIS A 134 -21.12 -18.96 45.82
CA HIS A 134 -21.44 -20.26 46.40
C HIS A 134 -22.82 -20.85 46.06
N SER A 135 -23.79 -20.04 45.61
CA SER A 135 -25.18 -20.50 45.40
C SER A 135 -25.59 -20.78 43.94
N VAL A 136 -24.72 -20.52 42.94
CA VAL A 136 -25.04 -20.64 41.50
C VAL A 136 -24.44 -21.91 40.87
N LYS A 137 -24.15 -22.95 41.66
CA LYS A 137 -23.56 -24.20 41.15
C LYS A 137 -24.46 -25.02 40.23
N LYS A 138 -25.74 -24.64 40.06
CA LYS A 138 -26.75 -25.40 39.29
C LYS A 138 -26.98 -24.90 37.84
N TYR A 139 -26.36 -23.79 37.44
CA TYR A 139 -26.53 -23.20 36.10
C TYR A 139 -25.22 -23.06 35.31
N LEU A 140 -24.12 -23.63 35.80
CA LEU A 140 -22.80 -23.65 35.14
C LEU A 140 -22.73 -24.56 33.90
N ASP A 141 -23.84 -25.21 33.52
CA ASP A 141 -23.89 -26.23 32.46
C ASP A 141 -24.17 -25.69 31.04
N ILE A 142 -24.18 -24.38 30.83
CA ILE A 142 -24.45 -23.76 29.50
C ILE A 142 -23.30 -22.81 29.15
N ILE A 143 -22.18 -23.38 28.71
CA ILE A 143 -21.03 -22.64 28.16
C ILE A 143 -20.90 -23.05 26.70
N TRP A 144 -21.28 -22.14 25.81
CA TRP A 144 -21.23 -22.34 24.35
C TRP A 144 -20.45 -21.19 23.72
N PRO A 145 -19.68 -21.44 22.65
CA PRO A 145 -18.95 -20.39 21.97
C PRO A 145 -19.93 -19.47 21.24
N ASN A 146 -19.71 -18.17 21.35
CA ASN A 146 -20.46 -17.14 20.64
C ASN A 146 -19.50 -16.25 19.82
N VAL A 147 -20.00 -15.71 18.70
CA VAL A 147 -19.33 -14.70 17.88
C VAL A 147 -20.19 -13.45 17.76
N ALA A 148 -19.55 -12.27 17.71
CA ALA A 148 -20.22 -11.01 17.44
C ALA A 148 -19.41 -10.16 16.47
N GLN A 149 -20.11 -9.36 15.66
CA GLN A 149 -19.47 -8.31 14.90
C GLN A 149 -19.25 -7.09 15.79
N PHE A 150 -18.07 -6.51 15.68
CA PHE A 150 -17.70 -5.31 16.38
C PHE A 150 -17.35 -4.19 15.41
N ASP A 151 -17.57 -2.97 15.85
CA ASP A 151 -16.98 -1.79 15.26
C ASP A 151 -15.74 -1.39 16.09
N THR A 152 -14.75 -0.77 15.45
CA THR A 152 -13.64 -0.14 16.15
C THR A 152 -14.12 1.15 16.79
N PHE A 153 -13.80 1.37 18.06
CA PHE A 153 -14.08 2.64 18.73
C PHE A 153 -12.79 3.43 18.97
N PRO A 154 -12.82 4.76 18.77
CA PRO A 154 -11.74 5.62 19.22
C PRO A 154 -11.59 5.52 20.74
N LEU A 155 -10.38 5.82 21.22
CA LEU A 155 -10.00 5.83 22.63
C LEU A 155 -10.90 6.80 23.42
N ASP A 156 -11.64 6.30 24.40
CA ASP A 156 -12.36 7.13 25.38
C ASP A 156 -12.22 6.57 26.81
N ASP A 157 -12.68 7.35 27.80
CA ASP A 157 -12.60 7.03 29.23
C ASP A 157 -13.24 5.67 29.60
N THR A 158 -14.08 5.08 28.74
CA THR A 158 -14.75 3.82 29.03
C THR A 158 -13.86 2.59 28.74
N CYS A 159 -12.97 2.65 27.75
CA CYS A 159 -11.94 1.61 27.53
C CYS A 159 -10.78 1.73 28.53
N SER A 160 -10.47 2.96 28.98
CA SER A 160 -9.40 3.26 29.94
C SER A 160 -9.74 2.87 31.38
N ASN A 161 -11.02 2.91 31.77
CA ASN A 161 -11.49 2.50 33.11
C ASN A 161 -11.74 0.98 33.25
N SER A 162 -11.32 0.18 32.27
CA SER A 162 -11.80 -1.19 32.07
C SER A 162 -11.36 -2.26 33.09
N SER A 163 -10.44 -1.99 34.02
CA SER A 163 -10.04 -2.94 35.09
C SER A 163 -8.93 -2.41 36.02
N GLY A 164 -8.59 -1.12 35.94
CA GLY A 164 -7.45 -0.54 36.66
C GLY A 164 -6.08 -0.80 36.00
N LEU A 165 -6.06 -1.28 34.76
CA LEU A 165 -4.87 -1.38 33.91
C LEU A 165 -4.99 -0.38 32.74
N GLU A 166 -3.92 0.38 32.49
CA GLU A 166 -3.85 1.38 31.43
C GLU A 166 -4.02 0.73 30.05
N PHE A 167 -4.82 1.34 29.17
CA PHE A 167 -4.98 0.93 27.78
C PHE A 167 -3.79 1.47 26.97
N ASN A 168 -3.08 0.62 26.23
CA ASN A 168 -1.97 1.07 25.40
C ASN A 168 -2.36 1.02 23.91
N PRO A 169 -2.47 2.17 23.22
CA PRO A 169 -2.75 2.20 21.79
C PRO A 169 -1.78 1.34 20.95
N GLU A 170 -0.48 1.35 21.23
CA GLU A 170 0.50 0.61 20.44
C GLU A 170 0.26 -0.90 20.49
N THR A 171 -0.28 -1.41 21.60
CA THR A 171 -0.45 -2.85 21.84
C THR A 171 -1.90 -3.29 21.94
N ASP A 172 -2.90 -2.40 21.96
CA ASP A 172 -4.31 -2.72 22.20
C ASP A 172 -5.27 -2.16 21.13
N ILE A 173 -6.43 -2.79 21.02
CA ILE A 173 -7.57 -2.49 20.14
C ILE A 173 -8.82 -2.42 21.02
N CYS A 174 -9.54 -1.31 21.01
CA CYS A 174 -10.85 -1.23 21.66
C CYS A 174 -11.97 -1.48 20.65
N VAL A 175 -12.89 -2.38 20.99
CA VAL A 175 -13.99 -2.78 20.11
C VAL A 175 -15.31 -2.85 20.88
N GLY A 176 -16.41 -2.62 20.17
CA GLY A 176 -17.78 -2.74 20.71
C GLY A 176 -18.79 -2.53 19.59
N LYS A 177 -20.08 -2.84 19.83
CA LYS A 177 -21.19 -2.52 18.91
C LYS A 177 -22.51 -2.87 19.57
N ASP A 178 -23.56 -2.05 19.51
CA ASP A 178 -24.96 -2.44 19.83
C ASP A 178 -25.12 -3.45 20.99
N LEU A 179 -24.65 -3.11 22.21
CA LEU A 179 -24.71 -3.97 23.40
C LEU A 179 -23.92 -5.29 23.34
N HIS A 180 -23.04 -5.50 22.36
CA HIS A 180 -22.13 -6.65 22.29
C HIS A 180 -20.86 -6.38 23.10
N SER A 181 -20.42 -7.35 23.90
CA SER A 181 -19.16 -7.25 24.67
C SER A 181 -18.60 -8.63 25.01
N SER A 182 -17.31 -8.69 25.34
CA SER A 182 -16.70 -9.83 26.00
C SER A 182 -17.10 -9.91 27.48
N THR A 183 -17.00 -11.11 28.04
CA THR A 183 -17.37 -11.46 29.43
C THR A 183 -16.33 -12.35 30.08
N GLN A 184 -16.53 -12.66 31.36
CA GLN A 184 -15.71 -13.66 32.05
C GLN A 184 -15.65 -14.96 31.25
N GLY A 185 -14.44 -15.42 30.92
CA GLY A 185 -14.20 -16.61 30.09
C GLY A 185 -13.98 -16.34 28.59
N ASP A 186 -14.27 -15.14 28.09
CA ASP A 186 -13.90 -14.73 26.72
C ASP A 186 -12.42 -14.31 26.61
N SER A 187 -11.74 -14.06 27.74
CA SER A 187 -10.31 -13.75 27.80
C SER A 187 -9.47 -14.76 27.02
N GLY A 188 -8.49 -14.28 26.27
CA GLY A 188 -7.67 -15.04 25.32
C GLY A 188 -8.36 -15.33 23.98
N GLY A 189 -9.62 -14.94 23.79
CA GLY A 189 -10.36 -15.13 22.55
C GLY A 189 -9.89 -14.23 21.39
N PRO A 190 -10.01 -14.69 20.14
CA PRO A 190 -9.49 -13.94 18.98
C PRO A 190 -10.41 -12.78 18.57
N LEU A 191 -9.81 -11.67 18.15
CA LEU A 191 -10.42 -10.65 17.30
C LEU A 191 -9.98 -10.87 15.86
N ILE A 192 -10.95 -11.01 14.97
CA ILE A 192 -10.78 -11.61 13.65
C ILE A 192 -11.26 -10.66 12.58
N VAL A 193 -10.53 -10.59 11.47
CA VAL A 193 -11.00 -10.04 10.19
C VAL A 193 -11.04 -11.15 9.15
N GLN A 194 -12.00 -11.05 8.23
CA GLN A 194 -12.07 -11.95 7.09
C GLN A 194 -11.65 -11.20 5.83
N ARG A 195 -10.52 -11.59 5.24
CA ARG A 195 -10.03 -11.05 3.97
C ARG A 195 -9.90 -12.20 2.98
N ASN A 196 -10.42 -12.04 1.76
CA ASN A 196 -10.39 -13.07 0.71
C ASN A 196 -10.81 -14.48 1.18
N LYS A 197 -11.87 -14.56 2.01
CA LYS A 197 -12.39 -15.79 2.65
C LYS A 197 -11.45 -16.47 3.66
N LYS A 198 -10.24 -15.96 3.88
CA LYS A 198 -9.33 -16.36 4.96
C LYS A 198 -9.64 -15.54 6.22
N PHE A 199 -9.39 -16.14 7.39
CA PHE A 199 -9.58 -15.48 8.68
C PHE A 199 -8.22 -15.14 9.28
N TYR A 200 -8.06 -13.88 9.65
CA TYR A 200 -6.85 -13.37 10.29
C TYR A 200 -7.18 -12.88 11.68
N GLN A 201 -6.46 -13.39 12.68
CA GLN A 201 -6.46 -12.83 14.01
C GLN A 201 -5.59 -11.57 14.00
N ILE A 202 -6.21 -10.45 14.34
CA ILE A 202 -5.56 -9.15 14.47
C ILE A 202 -5.46 -8.71 15.93
N GLY A 203 -6.22 -9.34 16.83
CA GLY A 203 -6.16 -9.08 18.26
C GLY A 203 -6.51 -10.29 19.14
N LEU A 204 -6.26 -10.15 20.44
CA LEU A 204 -6.47 -11.15 21.48
C LEU A 204 -7.18 -10.54 22.69
N CYS A 205 -8.32 -11.09 23.10
CA CYS A 205 -9.16 -10.52 24.16
C CYS A 205 -8.39 -10.50 25.47
N SER A 206 -7.94 -9.34 25.91
CA SER A 206 -7.23 -9.19 27.18
C SER A 206 -8.24 -8.83 28.29
N ARG A 207 -9.18 -7.91 28.00
CA ARG A 207 -10.07 -7.33 29.01
C ARG A 207 -11.46 -7.07 28.43
N GLY A 208 -12.50 -7.23 29.24
CA GLY A 208 -13.88 -6.94 28.88
C GLY A 208 -14.55 -6.08 29.94
N VAL A 209 -15.35 -5.10 29.52
CA VAL A 209 -16.21 -4.32 30.42
C VAL A 209 -17.66 -4.67 30.16
N THR A 210 -18.40 -4.94 31.24
CA THR A 210 -19.87 -4.94 31.22
C THR A 210 -20.34 -3.95 32.29
N THR A 211 -20.41 -2.66 31.94
CA THR A 211 -21.00 -1.65 32.85
C THR A 211 -22.49 -1.54 32.52
N ILE A 212 -23.34 -1.63 33.54
CA ILE A 212 -24.77 -1.29 33.39
C ILE A 212 -24.93 0.18 33.79
N LEU A 213 -25.06 1.07 32.81
CA LEU A 213 -25.39 2.48 33.02
C LEU A 213 -26.89 2.67 32.78
N ASN A 214 -27.63 3.17 33.76
CA ASN A 214 -29.08 3.44 33.68
C ASN A 214 -29.98 2.27 33.23
N GLY A 215 -29.52 1.02 33.36
CA GLY A 215 -30.27 -0.17 32.94
C GLY A 215 -29.93 -0.69 31.54
N GLU A 216 -28.97 -0.07 30.85
CA GLU A 216 -28.45 -0.49 29.54
C GLU A 216 -26.99 -0.97 29.67
N ILE A 217 -26.60 -1.96 28.85
CA ILE A 217 -25.24 -2.54 28.83
C ILE A 217 -24.35 -1.65 27.96
N ASP A 218 -23.33 -1.02 28.54
CA ASP A 218 -22.25 -0.41 27.76
C ASP A 218 -21.15 -1.45 27.51
N GLY A 219 -21.05 -1.89 26.26
CA GLY A 219 -20.30 -3.07 25.85
C GLY A 219 -19.05 -2.73 25.05
N LYS A 220 -17.92 -2.54 25.73
CA LYS A 220 -16.61 -2.40 25.09
C LYS A 220 -15.62 -3.43 25.62
N SER A 221 -14.74 -3.87 24.74
CA SER A 221 -13.74 -4.91 25.00
C SER A 221 -12.38 -4.48 24.45
N VAL A 222 -11.33 -4.84 25.19
CA VAL A 222 -9.94 -4.52 24.85
C VAL A 222 -9.24 -5.80 24.41
N TYR A 223 -8.68 -5.76 23.21
CA TYR A 223 -7.92 -6.84 22.61
C TYR A 223 -6.47 -6.39 22.40
N THR A 224 -5.50 -7.18 22.82
CA THR A 224 -4.09 -6.94 22.50
C THR A 224 -3.82 -7.24 21.03
N LYS A 225 -3.21 -6.31 20.30
CA LYS A 225 -2.80 -6.41 18.90
C LYS A 225 -1.83 -7.56 18.66
N ILE A 226 -2.08 -8.29 17.59
CA ILE A 226 -1.14 -9.30 17.10
C ILE A 226 0.15 -8.65 16.57
N SER A 227 0.08 -7.48 15.93
CA SER A 227 1.24 -6.75 15.42
C SER A 227 2.32 -6.49 16.48
N ALA A 228 1.91 -6.28 17.74
CA ALA A 228 2.80 -6.03 18.86
C ALA A 228 3.60 -7.27 19.33
N ILE A 229 3.28 -8.46 18.82
CA ILE A 229 3.89 -9.73 19.26
C ILE A 229 4.44 -10.60 18.12
N CYS A 230 4.35 -10.15 16.88
CA CYS A 230 4.72 -10.97 15.73
C CYS A 230 6.16 -11.49 15.75
N GLU A 231 7.13 -10.67 16.17
CA GLU A 231 8.52 -11.12 16.29
C GLU A 231 8.66 -12.19 17.38
N LYS A 232 7.95 -12.03 18.50
CA LYS A 232 7.93 -13.02 19.59
C LYS A 232 7.33 -14.35 19.11
N VAL A 233 6.25 -14.31 18.32
CA VAL A 233 5.64 -15.53 17.74
C VAL A 233 6.65 -16.27 16.87
N LYS A 234 7.33 -15.54 15.98
CA LYS A 234 8.32 -16.10 15.08
C LYS A 234 9.48 -16.75 15.86
N ASP A 235 9.97 -16.09 16.90
CA ASP A 235 11.07 -16.61 17.72
C ASP A 235 10.67 -17.87 18.50
N ILE A 236 9.52 -17.86 19.19
CA ILE A 236 9.05 -19.00 20.01
C ILE A 236 8.83 -20.25 19.16
N THR A 237 8.28 -20.04 17.96
CA THR A 237 7.93 -21.13 17.05
C THR A 237 9.09 -21.51 16.12
N ASN A 238 10.29 -20.93 16.32
CA ASN A 238 11.43 -21.11 15.42
C ASN A 238 11.09 -20.87 13.94
N GLY A 239 10.21 -19.90 13.67
CA GLY A 239 9.75 -19.53 12.32
C GLY A 239 8.63 -20.41 11.76
N GLU A 240 8.10 -21.38 12.51
CA GLU A 240 6.95 -22.19 12.08
C GLU A 240 5.68 -21.33 11.88
N ILE A 241 5.53 -20.25 12.66
CA ILE A 241 4.41 -19.31 12.56
C ILE A 241 4.95 -17.90 12.31
N VAL A 242 4.56 -17.30 11.18
CA VAL A 242 4.91 -15.92 10.80
C VAL A 242 3.63 -15.11 10.58
N SER A 243 3.59 -13.88 11.07
CA SER A 243 2.43 -13.00 10.88
C SER A 243 2.45 -12.32 9.51
N ALA A 244 1.31 -12.34 8.81
CA ALA A 244 1.17 -11.79 7.48
C ALA A 244 1.28 -10.25 7.46
N ASN A 245 2.06 -9.70 6.52
CA ASN A 245 2.00 -8.30 6.10
C ASN A 245 1.42 -8.25 4.68
N VAL A 246 0.15 -7.85 4.57
CA VAL A 246 -0.61 -7.93 3.31
C VAL A 246 -0.16 -6.93 2.24
N TYR A 247 0.64 -5.91 2.58
CA TYR A 247 1.10 -4.88 1.63
C TYR A 247 2.58 -5.03 1.26
N GLN A 248 3.23 -6.10 1.72
CA GLN A 248 4.67 -6.22 1.61
C GLN A 248 5.18 -6.17 0.15
N TYR A 249 4.35 -6.56 -0.84
CA TYR A 249 4.71 -6.60 -2.26
C TYR A 249 4.20 -5.40 -3.09
N ASP A 250 3.60 -4.38 -2.47
CA ASP A 250 2.93 -3.28 -3.20
C ASP A 250 3.80 -2.04 -3.40
N TYR A 251 4.92 -1.95 -2.68
CA TYR A 251 5.74 -0.75 -2.61
C TYR A 251 6.64 -0.58 -3.82
N VAL A 252 6.47 0.56 -4.48
CA VAL A 252 7.26 0.93 -5.65
C VAL A 252 8.57 1.52 -5.17
N THR A 253 9.65 0.74 -5.24
CA THR A 253 11.01 1.11 -4.78
C THR A 253 11.72 2.17 -5.66
N THR A 254 10.94 3.03 -6.33
CA THR A 254 11.41 4.15 -7.14
C THR A 254 11.66 5.40 -6.28
N LEU A 255 12.16 6.48 -6.88
CA LEU A 255 12.21 7.77 -6.19
C LEU A 255 10.80 8.33 -5.96
N PRO A 256 10.53 9.05 -4.86
CA PRO A 256 9.18 9.49 -4.49
C PRO A 256 8.50 10.38 -5.54
N ASP A 257 9.30 11.15 -6.27
CA ASP A 257 8.85 12.04 -7.34
C ASP A 257 8.80 11.34 -8.71
N ARG A 258 9.03 10.02 -8.80
CA ARG A 258 9.11 9.28 -10.06
C ARG A 258 8.44 7.92 -9.91
N GLN A 259 7.13 7.88 -10.04
CA GLN A 259 6.35 6.65 -9.95
C GLN A 259 6.00 6.04 -11.32
N THR A 260 6.07 6.82 -12.40
CA THR A 260 5.67 6.37 -13.74
C THR A 260 6.55 5.24 -14.25
N ILE A 261 5.93 4.12 -14.63
CA ILE A 261 6.58 2.98 -15.27
C ILE A 261 6.47 3.14 -16.79
N VAL A 262 7.50 2.76 -17.53
CA VAL A 262 7.41 2.53 -18.98
C VAL A 262 7.61 1.05 -19.29
N HIS A 263 6.78 0.47 -20.14
CA HIS A 263 7.03 -0.87 -20.69
C HIS A 263 7.81 -0.74 -22.01
N LEU A 264 9.13 -0.91 -21.96
CA LEU A 264 10.00 -0.91 -23.15
C LEU A 264 9.96 -2.28 -23.82
N PHE A 265 8.81 -2.59 -24.42
CA PHE A 265 8.50 -3.91 -24.96
C PHE A 265 9.43 -4.29 -26.10
N GLU A 266 10.11 -5.42 -25.96
CA GLU A 266 11.09 -5.99 -26.90
C GLU A 266 12.40 -5.20 -27.08
N TRP A 267 12.66 -4.17 -26.27
CA TRP A 267 13.92 -3.42 -26.37
C TRP A 267 15.14 -4.26 -25.94
N LYS A 268 16.30 -3.96 -26.53
CA LYS A 268 17.59 -4.55 -26.09
C LYS A 268 18.06 -3.92 -24.80
N TRP A 269 18.74 -4.70 -23.96
CA TRP A 269 19.21 -4.23 -22.64
C TRP A 269 20.18 -3.04 -22.74
N GLY A 270 21.09 -3.05 -23.72
CA GLY A 270 21.99 -1.92 -23.96
C GLY A 270 21.29 -0.63 -24.40
N ASP A 271 20.12 -0.73 -25.05
CA ASP A 271 19.31 0.43 -25.42
C ASP A 271 18.50 0.94 -24.23
N ILE A 272 17.91 0.04 -23.43
CA ILE A 272 17.23 0.39 -22.17
C ILE A 272 18.19 1.10 -21.21
N ALA A 273 19.43 0.63 -21.07
CA ALA A 273 20.43 1.25 -20.20
C ALA A 273 20.70 2.72 -20.60
N LYS A 274 20.85 2.99 -21.91
CA LYS A 274 21.02 4.35 -22.43
C LYS A 274 19.75 5.19 -22.27
N GLU A 275 18.60 4.56 -22.44
CA GLU A 275 17.29 5.20 -22.29
C GLU A 275 17.08 5.69 -20.84
N CYS A 276 17.44 4.87 -19.85
CA CYS A 276 17.46 5.24 -18.43
C CYS A 276 18.29 6.51 -18.17
N GLU A 277 19.53 6.53 -18.67
CA GLU A 277 20.50 7.60 -18.42
C GLU A 277 20.18 8.89 -19.17
N THR A 278 19.72 8.80 -20.41
CA THR A 278 19.65 9.96 -21.32
C THR A 278 18.25 10.52 -21.48
N PHE A 279 17.21 9.77 -21.09
CA PHE A 279 15.82 10.16 -21.33
C PHE A 279 14.91 9.94 -20.12
N LEU A 280 14.78 8.71 -19.62
CA LEU A 280 13.77 8.36 -18.61
C LEU A 280 13.98 9.15 -17.30
N SER A 281 15.22 9.18 -16.81
CA SER A 281 15.58 9.93 -15.59
C SER A 281 15.36 11.45 -15.73
N VAL A 282 15.38 11.98 -16.96
CA VAL A 282 15.17 13.40 -17.26
C VAL A 282 13.68 13.77 -17.27
N TYR A 283 12.82 12.88 -17.75
CA TYR A 283 11.40 13.14 -17.96
C TYR A 283 10.49 12.53 -16.87
N GLY A 284 11.05 12.14 -15.72
CA GLY A 284 10.26 11.76 -14.54
C GLY A 284 9.77 10.32 -14.52
N TYR A 285 10.34 9.43 -15.35
CA TYR A 285 10.06 8.00 -15.26
C TYR A 285 10.86 7.36 -14.12
N GLY A 286 10.20 6.52 -13.34
CA GLY A 286 10.76 5.84 -12.18
C GLY A 286 11.25 4.43 -12.44
N ALA A 287 10.62 3.73 -13.38
CA ALA A 287 10.97 2.34 -13.66
C ALA A 287 10.69 1.93 -15.11
N VAL A 288 11.31 0.82 -15.49
CA VAL A 288 11.12 0.14 -16.77
C VAL A 288 10.62 -1.28 -16.48
N GLN A 289 9.46 -1.62 -17.01
CA GLN A 289 9.11 -3.02 -17.26
C GLN A 289 9.82 -3.47 -18.53
N ILE A 290 10.56 -4.58 -18.44
CA ILE A 290 11.23 -5.22 -19.58
C ILE A 290 10.49 -6.49 -20.00
N SER A 291 10.61 -6.90 -21.26
CA SER A 291 10.12 -8.20 -21.73
C SER A 291 10.87 -9.39 -21.07
N PRO A 292 10.31 -10.62 -21.11
CA PRO A 292 10.86 -11.76 -20.37
C PRO A 292 12.34 -12.03 -20.67
N PRO A 293 13.24 -12.00 -19.68
CA PRO A 293 14.69 -12.02 -19.91
C PRO A 293 15.29 -13.43 -19.95
N MET A 294 14.50 -14.45 -19.59
CA MET A 294 14.94 -15.84 -19.60
C MET A 294 15.08 -16.38 -21.04
N GLU A 295 15.74 -17.52 -21.15
CA GLU A 295 15.85 -18.26 -22.39
C GLU A 295 14.49 -18.76 -22.84
N HIS A 296 14.16 -18.46 -24.07
CA HIS A 296 12.85 -18.70 -24.64
C HIS A 296 12.95 -19.40 -26.00
N LEU A 297 11.83 -19.87 -26.50
CA LEU A 297 11.75 -20.46 -27.84
C LEU A 297 12.20 -19.46 -28.90
N THR A 298 12.87 -19.96 -29.93
CA THR A 298 13.13 -19.24 -31.18
C THR A 298 12.56 -20.06 -32.33
N VAL A 299 11.57 -19.49 -33.01
CA VAL A 299 10.92 -20.10 -34.16
C VAL A 299 10.64 -19.02 -35.21
N THR A 300 10.82 -19.38 -36.47
CA THR A 300 10.55 -18.48 -37.59
C THR A 300 9.19 -18.81 -38.18
N VAL A 301 8.27 -17.85 -38.15
CA VAL A 301 6.93 -17.93 -38.74
C VAL A 301 6.79 -16.80 -39.74
N ASN A 302 6.37 -17.11 -40.97
CA ASN A 302 6.17 -16.10 -42.03
C ASN A 302 7.38 -15.18 -42.28
N ASN A 303 8.60 -15.73 -42.21
CA ASN A 303 9.87 -14.99 -42.33
C ASN A 303 10.04 -13.87 -41.28
N ASP A 304 9.50 -14.09 -40.09
CA ASP A 304 9.67 -13.27 -38.89
C ASP A 304 9.82 -14.18 -37.67
N MET A 305 10.30 -13.65 -36.55
CA MET A 305 10.25 -14.30 -35.25
C MET A 305 9.21 -13.57 -34.40
N PRO A 306 8.06 -14.19 -34.11
CA PRO A 306 6.99 -13.55 -33.36
C PRO A 306 7.42 -13.02 -31.99
N TRP A 307 6.76 -11.99 -31.48
CA TRP A 307 7.06 -11.45 -30.14
C TRP A 307 6.73 -12.45 -29.02
N TRP A 308 5.64 -13.22 -29.19
CA TRP A 308 5.12 -14.13 -28.18
C TRP A 308 6.06 -15.31 -27.88
N VAL A 309 7.08 -15.55 -28.71
CA VAL A 309 8.07 -16.62 -28.47
C VAL A 309 8.80 -16.42 -27.13
N ARG A 310 8.91 -15.17 -26.64
CA ARG A 310 9.49 -14.84 -25.33
C ARG A 310 8.67 -15.33 -24.15
N TYR A 311 7.39 -15.58 -24.37
CA TYR A 311 6.46 -16.13 -23.40
C TYR A 311 6.40 -17.67 -23.48
N GLN A 312 7.38 -18.30 -24.13
CA GLN A 312 7.56 -19.76 -24.15
C GLN A 312 8.94 -20.10 -23.60
N PRO A 313 9.10 -20.18 -22.27
CA PRO A 313 10.39 -20.46 -21.63
C PRO A 313 10.94 -21.83 -22.05
N VAL A 314 12.25 -21.86 -22.32
CA VAL A 314 13.02 -23.09 -22.53
C VAL A 314 13.89 -23.38 -21.31
N SER A 315 14.47 -22.33 -20.71
CA SER A 315 15.14 -22.42 -19.42
C SER A 315 15.14 -21.09 -18.68
N TYR A 316 15.69 -21.06 -17.48
CA TYR A 316 15.91 -19.83 -16.69
C TYR A 316 17.30 -19.20 -16.89
N LYS A 317 18.04 -19.58 -17.94
CA LYS A 317 19.25 -18.85 -18.38
C LYS A 317 18.87 -17.43 -18.84
N LEU A 318 19.72 -16.43 -18.63
CA LEU A 318 19.45 -15.05 -19.04
C LEU A 318 20.04 -14.72 -20.42
N THR A 319 19.69 -15.52 -21.42
CA THR A 319 20.05 -15.27 -22.82
C THR A 319 18.76 -15.22 -23.62
N SER A 320 18.35 -14.02 -24.03
CA SER A 320 17.07 -13.78 -24.72
C SER A 320 17.29 -12.97 -26.00
N ARG A 321 16.21 -12.67 -26.71
CA ARG A 321 16.22 -11.75 -27.85
C ARG A 321 16.83 -10.37 -27.53
N SER A 322 16.75 -9.92 -26.27
CA SER A 322 17.29 -8.63 -25.82
C SER A 322 18.80 -8.60 -25.59
N GLY A 323 19.48 -9.77 -25.55
CA GLY A 323 20.94 -9.89 -25.38
C GLY A 323 21.40 -11.12 -24.56
N ASN A 324 22.55 -11.00 -23.90
CA ASN A 324 23.05 -11.97 -22.90
C ASN A 324 23.04 -11.47 -21.43
N GLU A 325 23.34 -12.36 -20.49
CA GLU A 325 23.30 -12.10 -19.05
C GLU A 325 24.19 -10.94 -18.58
N ALA A 326 25.36 -10.74 -19.20
CA ALA A 326 26.24 -9.64 -18.85
C ALA A 326 25.63 -8.29 -19.25
N GLU A 327 24.96 -8.23 -20.40
CA GLU A 327 24.23 -7.04 -20.86
C GLU A 327 22.99 -6.76 -20.00
N PHE A 328 22.29 -7.81 -19.55
CA PHE A 328 21.20 -7.67 -18.58
C PHE A 328 21.70 -7.04 -17.28
N LYS A 329 22.80 -7.56 -16.71
CA LYS A 329 23.39 -7.02 -15.48
C LYS A 329 23.86 -5.57 -15.66
N ASP A 330 24.53 -5.25 -16.76
CA ASP A 330 24.96 -3.87 -17.07
C ASP A 330 23.78 -2.91 -17.10
N MET A 331 22.67 -3.30 -17.75
CA MET A 331 21.45 -2.50 -17.78
C MET A 331 20.88 -2.25 -16.39
N VAL A 332 20.74 -3.28 -15.57
CA VAL A 332 20.21 -3.14 -14.20
C VAL A 332 21.10 -2.19 -13.37
N ASP A 333 22.42 -2.39 -13.39
CA ASP A 333 23.36 -1.55 -12.65
C ASP A 333 23.29 -0.08 -13.10
N ARG A 334 23.20 0.17 -14.42
CA ARG A 334 23.18 1.53 -14.98
C ARG A 334 21.86 2.26 -14.74
N CYS A 335 20.73 1.58 -14.90
CA CYS A 335 19.43 2.16 -14.59
C CYS A 335 19.31 2.50 -13.09
N ASN A 336 19.75 1.59 -12.20
CA ASN A 336 19.70 1.84 -10.76
C ASN A 336 20.52 3.06 -10.33
N LYS A 337 21.70 3.29 -10.94
CA LYS A 337 22.56 4.47 -10.69
C LYS A 337 21.88 5.80 -10.98
N VAL A 338 20.91 5.85 -11.89
CA VAL A 338 20.19 7.08 -12.26
C VAL A 338 18.78 7.15 -11.65
N GLY A 339 18.49 6.27 -10.69
CA GLY A 339 17.20 6.25 -9.99
C GLY A 339 16.05 5.65 -10.82
N VAL A 340 16.35 4.90 -11.89
CA VAL A 340 15.35 4.22 -12.71
C VAL A 340 15.41 2.72 -12.42
N ARG A 341 14.30 2.14 -11.95
CA ARG A 341 14.25 0.75 -11.49
C ARG A 341 13.92 -0.22 -12.62
N ILE A 342 14.39 -1.45 -12.51
CA ILE A 342 14.04 -2.52 -13.46
C ILE A 342 13.01 -3.45 -12.84
N ILE A 343 11.91 -3.65 -13.57
CA ILE A 343 10.84 -4.58 -13.25
C ILE A 343 10.87 -5.66 -14.34
N VAL A 344 11.05 -6.90 -13.94
CA VAL A 344 11.16 -8.03 -14.87
C VAL A 344 9.79 -8.61 -15.16
N ASP A 345 9.47 -8.82 -16.44
CA ASP A 345 8.36 -9.67 -16.84
C ASP A 345 8.75 -11.15 -16.64
N GLY A 346 8.10 -11.81 -15.67
CA GLY A 346 8.41 -13.16 -15.21
C GLY A 346 7.35 -14.16 -15.65
N VAL A 347 7.74 -15.14 -16.46
CA VAL A 347 6.88 -16.23 -16.94
C VAL A 347 7.12 -17.47 -16.10
N LEU A 348 6.18 -17.75 -15.20
CA LEU A 348 6.24 -18.85 -14.24
C LEU A 348 5.13 -19.89 -14.43
N ASN A 349 4.10 -19.57 -15.21
CA ASN A 349 2.95 -20.46 -15.38
C ASN A 349 3.30 -21.73 -16.18
N HIS A 350 4.04 -21.56 -17.28
CA HIS A 350 4.19 -22.59 -18.30
C HIS A 350 5.59 -22.60 -18.91
N MET A 351 5.85 -23.61 -19.73
CA MET A 351 7.03 -23.73 -20.60
C MET A 351 6.63 -23.54 -22.07
N VAL A 352 7.35 -24.17 -23.01
CA VAL A 352 6.98 -24.21 -24.44
C VAL A 352 5.63 -24.88 -24.68
N GLY A 353 5.11 -24.77 -25.91
CA GLY A 353 3.88 -25.42 -26.35
C GLY A 353 3.96 -26.94 -26.45
N ILE A 354 2.84 -27.61 -26.22
CA ILE A 354 2.65 -29.05 -26.44
C ILE A 354 3.06 -29.43 -27.87
N GLY A 355 3.85 -30.48 -28.00
CA GLY A 355 4.40 -30.98 -29.25
C GLY A 355 5.67 -30.28 -29.75
N GLN A 356 6.05 -29.12 -29.19
CA GLN A 356 7.24 -28.40 -29.66
C GLN A 356 8.53 -29.04 -29.17
N LYS A 357 9.47 -29.26 -30.08
CA LYS A 357 10.74 -29.92 -29.78
C LYS A 357 11.94 -29.21 -30.40
N LYS A 358 13.06 -29.18 -29.67
CA LYS A 358 14.33 -28.66 -30.22
C LYS A 358 14.72 -29.38 -31.50
N GLY A 359 15.10 -28.60 -32.51
CA GLY A 359 15.53 -29.09 -33.82
C GLY A 359 14.38 -29.49 -34.75
N VAL A 360 13.13 -29.44 -34.28
CA VAL A 360 11.92 -29.63 -35.08
C VAL A 360 11.14 -28.32 -35.13
N ASP A 361 10.78 -27.78 -33.97
CA ASP A 361 9.92 -26.60 -33.81
C ASP A 361 10.69 -25.36 -33.34
N GLY A 362 12.00 -25.35 -33.56
CA GLY A 362 12.88 -24.25 -33.18
C GLY A 362 14.02 -24.67 -32.25
N ALA A 363 14.61 -23.70 -31.58
CA ALA A 363 15.64 -23.89 -30.57
C ALA A 363 15.47 -22.89 -29.42
N GLY A 364 16.13 -23.09 -28.29
CA GLY A 364 16.21 -22.06 -27.26
C GLY A 364 17.06 -20.88 -27.74
N SER A 365 16.79 -19.67 -27.25
CA SER A 365 17.51 -18.45 -27.60
C SER A 365 19.00 -18.47 -27.24
N SER A 366 19.42 -19.34 -26.33
CA SER A 366 20.84 -19.58 -26.06
C SER A 366 21.47 -20.62 -27.01
N GLY A 367 20.64 -21.41 -27.70
CA GLY A 367 21.01 -22.42 -28.68
C GLY A 367 21.40 -23.79 -28.08
N ASP A 368 21.83 -23.85 -26.83
CA ASP A 368 22.41 -25.07 -26.24
C ASP A 368 21.40 -25.89 -25.42
N SER A 369 20.44 -25.27 -24.73
CA SER A 369 19.42 -25.98 -23.94
C SER A 369 18.55 -26.87 -24.83
N ASP A 370 18.29 -28.10 -24.38
CA ASP A 370 17.36 -29.03 -25.02
C ASP A 370 15.94 -28.86 -24.45
N PHE A 371 14.93 -29.19 -25.25
CA PHE A 371 13.53 -29.23 -24.82
C PHE A 371 12.70 -30.16 -25.70
N ASP A 372 11.74 -30.86 -25.09
CA ASP A 372 10.79 -31.71 -25.79
C ASP A 372 9.42 -31.63 -25.10
N GLY A 373 8.53 -30.80 -25.65
CA GLY A 373 7.16 -30.64 -25.20
C GLY A 373 6.21 -31.71 -25.74
N THR A 374 6.68 -32.82 -26.32
CA THR A 374 5.81 -33.90 -26.81
C THR A 374 4.97 -34.47 -25.66
N ALA A 375 3.68 -34.73 -25.95
CA ALA A 375 2.76 -35.35 -25.00
C ALA A 375 3.33 -36.66 -24.41
N GLY A 376 3.45 -36.72 -23.09
CA GLY A 376 4.02 -37.84 -22.34
C GLY A 376 5.55 -37.86 -22.23
N VAL A 377 6.24 -36.88 -22.82
CA VAL A 377 7.70 -36.66 -22.72
C VAL A 377 8.03 -35.46 -21.84
N GLU A 378 7.43 -34.29 -22.14
CA GLU A 378 7.58 -33.00 -21.44
C GLU A 378 8.92 -32.85 -20.69
N SER A 379 10.01 -32.57 -21.40
CA SER A 379 11.38 -32.55 -20.86
C SER A 379 12.06 -31.21 -21.08
N PHE A 380 12.55 -30.60 -20.00
CA PHE A 380 13.23 -29.30 -19.99
C PHE A 380 14.52 -29.35 -19.15
N PRO A 381 15.59 -30.00 -19.65
CA PRO A 381 16.84 -30.18 -18.91
C PRO A 381 17.60 -28.89 -18.58
N GLY A 382 17.21 -27.74 -19.14
CA GLY A 382 17.78 -26.44 -18.79
C GLY A 382 17.37 -25.91 -17.39
N VAL A 383 16.22 -26.37 -16.86
CA VAL A 383 15.73 -26.10 -15.49
C VAL A 383 15.61 -27.39 -14.65
N PRO A 384 16.17 -28.48 -15.17
CA PRO A 384 15.67 -29.86 -15.07
C PRO A 384 14.19 -30.07 -14.71
N PHE A 385 13.24 -29.55 -15.50
CA PHE A 385 11.84 -30.01 -15.43
C PHE A 385 11.58 -31.24 -16.30
N ASN A 386 10.58 -32.00 -15.92
CA ASN A 386 10.10 -33.21 -16.61
C ASN A 386 8.57 -33.29 -16.46
N LYS A 387 7.93 -34.26 -17.10
CA LYS A 387 6.46 -34.43 -17.05
C LYS A 387 5.83 -34.52 -15.65
N ASP A 388 6.57 -34.96 -14.63
CA ASP A 388 6.03 -35.07 -13.26
C ASP A 388 6.00 -33.69 -12.55
N HIS A 389 6.59 -32.67 -13.19
CA HIS A 389 6.57 -31.28 -12.77
C HIS A 389 5.51 -30.44 -13.50
N THR A 390 4.61 -31.08 -14.27
CA THR A 390 3.54 -30.41 -15.03
C THR A 390 2.17 -30.88 -14.57
N HIS A 391 1.15 -30.07 -14.85
CA HIS A 391 -0.23 -30.42 -14.55
C HIS A 391 -0.85 -31.40 -15.55
N ASP A 392 -0.15 -31.85 -16.59
CA ASP A 392 -0.70 -32.71 -17.64
C ASP A 392 -1.23 -34.06 -17.14
N SER A 393 -0.74 -34.54 -16.00
CA SER A 393 -1.33 -35.73 -15.36
C SER A 393 -2.72 -35.48 -14.75
N LYS A 394 -3.05 -34.22 -14.45
CA LYS A 394 -4.30 -33.73 -13.84
C LYS A 394 -5.23 -33.09 -14.87
N CYS A 395 -4.70 -32.28 -15.78
CA CYS A 395 -5.40 -31.70 -16.92
C CYS A 395 -4.45 -31.50 -18.11
N ASN A 396 -4.73 -32.16 -19.23
CA ASN A 396 -3.88 -32.16 -20.43
C ASN A 396 -4.57 -31.64 -21.69
N HIS A 397 -5.64 -30.86 -21.52
CA HIS A 397 -6.31 -30.19 -22.62
C HIS A 397 -6.16 -28.67 -22.49
N ASP A 398 -6.48 -27.97 -23.57
CA ASP A 398 -6.46 -26.51 -23.58
C ASP A 398 -7.66 -25.95 -22.84
N ILE A 399 -7.46 -24.82 -22.17
CA ILE A 399 -8.54 -24.02 -21.57
C ILE A 399 -9.51 -23.60 -22.67
N GLN A 400 -10.79 -23.91 -22.49
CA GLN A 400 -11.86 -23.52 -23.40
C GLN A 400 -12.48 -22.18 -22.98
N GLY A 401 -13.12 -21.50 -23.94
CA GLY A 401 -13.76 -20.21 -23.68
C GLY A 401 -14.81 -20.23 -22.56
N SER A 402 -15.54 -21.35 -22.41
CA SER A 402 -16.53 -21.57 -21.35
C SER A 402 -15.94 -21.75 -19.95
N ASP A 403 -14.66 -22.12 -19.87
CA ASP A 403 -14.02 -22.46 -18.60
C ASP A 403 -13.75 -21.18 -17.81
N TYR A 404 -13.44 -20.09 -18.51
CA TYR A 404 -13.26 -18.78 -17.90
C TYR A 404 -14.47 -18.31 -17.10
N GLN A 405 -15.70 -18.67 -17.48
CA GLN A 405 -16.90 -18.30 -16.69
C GLN A 405 -17.26 -19.33 -15.63
N ASN A 406 -16.91 -20.61 -15.83
CA ASN A 406 -17.51 -21.70 -15.07
C ASN A 406 -16.52 -22.52 -14.21
N SER A 407 -15.22 -22.43 -14.46
CA SER A 407 -14.22 -23.32 -13.86
C SER A 407 -12.90 -22.61 -13.57
N ALA A 408 -12.75 -22.13 -12.32
CA ALA A 408 -11.46 -21.65 -11.84
C ALA A 408 -10.39 -22.75 -11.80
N TYR A 409 -10.81 -24.02 -11.70
CA TYR A 409 -9.90 -25.16 -11.75
C TYR A 409 -9.27 -25.30 -13.14
N ASP A 410 -10.09 -25.36 -14.20
CA ASP A 410 -9.55 -25.54 -15.55
C ASP A 410 -8.67 -24.36 -15.97
N VAL A 411 -9.08 -23.13 -15.61
CA VAL A 411 -8.29 -21.92 -15.88
C VAL A 411 -6.90 -21.97 -15.23
N LYS A 412 -6.73 -22.66 -14.09
CA LYS A 412 -5.49 -22.69 -13.30
C LYS A 412 -4.69 -24.00 -13.38
N MET A 413 -5.22 -25.01 -14.06
CA MET A 413 -4.65 -26.37 -14.07
C MET A 413 -4.47 -26.92 -15.48
N CYS A 414 -5.15 -26.34 -16.47
CA CYS A 414 -5.12 -26.78 -17.86
C CYS A 414 -4.24 -25.85 -18.70
N ARG A 415 -3.91 -26.28 -19.92
CA ARG A 415 -2.96 -25.57 -20.77
C ARG A 415 -3.54 -24.26 -21.30
N LEU A 416 -2.90 -23.14 -20.98
CA LEU A 416 -3.17 -21.86 -21.63
C LEU A 416 -2.71 -21.92 -23.09
N VAL A 417 -3.65 -21.99 -24.03
CA VAL A 417 -3.39 -22.07 -25.49
C VAL A 417 -2.35 -23.13 -25.89
N GLY A 418 -2.37 -24.28 -25.22
CA GLY A 418 -1.47 -25.40 -25.50
C GLY A 418 -0.09 -25.30 -24.85
N LEU A 419 0.17 -24.29 -24.02
CA LEU A 419 1.44 -24.16 -23.28
C LEU A 419 1.51 -25.20 -22.15
N ILE A 420 2.65 -25.88 -22.03
CA ILE A 420 2.85 -26.92 -21.00
C ILE A 420 2.79 -26.27 -19.61
N ASP A 421 1.73 -26.58 -18.87
CA ASP A 421 1.39 -25.95 -17.61
C ASP A 421 2.20 -26.58 -16.45
N LEU A 422 2.98 -25.76 -15.73
CA LEU A 422 3.83 -26.23 -14.64
C LEU A 422 3.00 -26.49 -13.38
N ASP A 423 3.39 -27.48 -12.58
CA ASP A 423 2.75 -27.75 -11.29
C ASP A 423 3.40 -26.92 -10.17
N GLN A 424 2.89 -25.72 -9.92
CA GLN A 424 3.44 -24.84 -8.87
C GLN A 424 3.17 -25.35 -7.45
N SER A 425 2.27 -26.32 -7.24
CA SER A 425 2.10 -26.95 -5.93
C SER A 425 3.31 -27.83 -5.57
N ASN A 426 4.05 -28.31 -6.59
CA ASN A 426 5.26 -29.10 -6.42
C ASN A 426 6.41 -28.25 -5.84
N GLN A 427 6.97 -28.68 -4.71
CA GLN A 427 8.06 -27.97 -4.02
C GLN A 427 9.31 -27.80 -4.90
N TYR A 428 9.65 -28.78 -5.74
CA TYR A 428 10.80 -28.68 -6.64
C TYR A 428 10.59 -27.57 -7.68
N VAL A 429 9.40 -27.49 -8.27
CA VAL A 429 9.02 -26.43 -9.21
C VAL A 429 9.15 -25.06 -8.56
N ARG A 430 8.56 -24.88 -7.37
CA ARG A 430 8.68 -23.61 -6.61
C ARG A 430 10.13 -23.24 -6.31
N SER A 431 10.95 -24.21 -5.90
CA SER A 431 12.37 -23.95 -5.61
C SER A 431 13.15 -23.44 -6.82
N LYS A 432 12.81 -23.92 -8.02
CA LYS A 432 13.44 -23.47 -9.27
C LYS A 432 12.97 -22.08 -9.69
N MET A 433 11.71 -21.75 -9.46
CA MET A 433 11.19 -20.40 -9.66
C MET A 433 11.83 -19.41 -8.68
N GLN A 434 11.95 -19.78 -7.41
CA GLN A 434 12.60 -18.98 -6.37
C GLN A 434 14.09 -18.75 -6.69
N GLU A 435 14.82 -19.79 -7.13
CA GLU A 435 16.22 -19.67 -7.58
C GLU A 435 16.36 -18.64 -8.72
N TYR A 436 15.47 -18.69 -9.70
CA TYR A 436 15.44 -17.74 -10.81
C TYR A 436 15.14 -16.30 -10.34
N LEU A 437 14.10 -16.10 -9.53
CA LEU A 437 13.72 -14.78 -9.03
C LEU A 437 14.81 -14.19 -8.11
N ASN A 438 15.39 -14.98 -7.21
CA ASN A 438 16.46 -14.53 -6.31
C ASN A 438 17.72 -14.13 -7.07
N LYS A 439 18.05 -14.85 -8.16
CA LYS A 439 19.14 -14.45 -9.05
C LYS A 439 18.92 -13.06 -9.66
N LEU A 440 17.69 -12.76 -10.09
CA LEU A 440 17.34 -11.44 -10.62
C LEU A 440 17.44 -10.34 -9.53
N LEU A 441 16.95 -10.61 -8.32
CA LEU A 441 17.08 -9.68 -7.19
C LEU A 441 18.53 -9.42 -6.80
N ALA A 442 19.37 -10.45 -6.82
CA ALA A 442 20.80 -10.32 -6.56
C ALA A 442 21.52 -9.40 -7.59
N TYR A 443 20.99 -9.29 -8.81
CA TYR A 443 21.48 -8.32 -9.80
C TYR A 443 20.96 -6.89 -9.57
N GLY A 444 19.99 -6.69 -8.69
CA GLY A 444 19.42 -5.38 -8.36
C GLY A 444 18.08 -5.09 -9.06
N VAL A 445 17.38 -6.13 -9.53
CA VAL A 445 15.99 -5.99 -9.98
C VAL A 445 15.12 -5.53 -8.80
N ALA A 446 14.19 -4.62 -9.08
CA ALA A 446 13.34 -3.99 -8.06
C ALA A 446 12.02 -4.73 -7.84
N GLY A 447 11.60 -5.53 -8.81
CA GLY A 447 10.31 -6.22 -8.77
C GLY A 447 9.98 -6.98 -10.04
N PHE A 448 8.76 -7.53 -10.07
CA PHE A 448 8.29 -8.43 -11.11
C PHE A 448 6.89 -8.06 -11.58
N ARG A 449 6.66 -8.09 -12.90
CA ARG A 449 5.33 -8.31 -13.49
C ARG A 449 5.22 -9.81 -13.74
N LEU A 450 4.34 -10.50 -13.04
CA LEU A 450 4.17 -11.94 -13.18
C LEU A 450 3.11 -12.24 -14.24
N ASP A 451 3.58 -12.77 -15.36
CA ASP A 451 2.79 -13.18 -16.50
C ASP A 451 1.74 -14.23 -16.13
N ALA A 452 0.57 -14.16 -16.77
CA ALA A 452 -0.47 -15.19 -16.66
C ALA A 452 -0.82 -15.56 -15.21
N SER A 453 -0.75 -14.63 -14.26
CA SER A 453 -1.02 -14.92 -12.83
C SER A 453 -2.42 -15.50 -12.63
N LYS A 454 -3.40 -15.08 -13.44
CA LYS A 454 -4.75 -15.66 -13.51
C LYS A 454 -4.77 -17.20 -13.60
N HIS A 455 -3.75 -17.78 -14.23
CA HIS A 455 -3.61 -19.19 -14.54
C HIS A 455 -2.80 -19.97 -13.49
N MET A 456 -2.37 -19.31 -12.41
CA MET A 456 -1.74 -19.96 -11.27
C MET A 456 -2.63 -19.83 -10.03
N TRP A 457 -2.48 -20.74 -9.07
CA TRP A 457 -3.16 -20.57 -7.78
C TRP A 457 -2.53 -19.41 -6.99
N PRO A 458 -3.32 -18.48 -6.43
CA PRO A 458 -2.79 -17.42 -5.58
C PRO A 458 -1.96 -17.94 -4.41
N GLN A 459 -2.33 -19.09 -3.83
CA GLN A 459 -1.56 -19.70 -2.75
C GLN A 459 -0.18 -20.18 -3.22
N ASP A 460 -0.08 -20.74 -4.42
CA ASP A 460 1.22 -21.19 -4.95
C ASP A 460 2.12 -19.98 -5.27
N LEU A 461 1.53 -18.89 -5.77
CA LEU A 461 2.22 -17.61 -5.94
C LEU A 461 2.69 -17.03 -4.60
N GLU A 462 1.85 -17.03 -3.58
CA GLU A 462 2.19 -16.61 -2.22
C GLU A 462 3.39 -17.41 -1.69
N ASP A 463 3.35 -18.74 -1.83
CA ASP A 463 4.42 -19.64 -1.38
C ASP A 463 5.73 -19.43 -2.17
N ILE A 464 5.64 -19.18 -3.48
CA ILE A 464 6.80 -18.82 -4.31
C ILE A 464 7.40 -17.52 -3.76
N LEU A 465 6.58 -16.47 -3.65
CA LEU A 465 7.02 -15.14 -3.21
C LEU A 465 7.57 -15.19 -1.78
N ALA A 466 6.98 -15.95 -0.87
CA ALA A 466 7.47 -16.09 0.51
C ALA A 466 8.91 -16.64 0.59
N GLY A 467 9.32 -17.47 -0.37
CA GLY A 467 10.70 -17.99 -0.46
C GLY A 467 11.65 -17.15 -1.33
N VAL A 468 11.19 -16.02 -1.86
CA VAL A 468 12.03 -15.05 -2.59
C VAL A 468 12.76 -14.14 -1.60
N ASP A 469 13.98 -13.71 -1.91
CA ASP A 469 14.78 -12.82 -1.08
C ASP A 469 14.21 -11.38 -1.05
N ASN A 470 14.71 -10.58 -0.11
CA ASN A 470 14.49 -9.13 -0.15
C ASN A 470 15.25 -8.50 -1.32
N VAL A 471 14.81 -7.32 -1.76
CA VAL A 471 15.59 -6.53 -2.71
C VAL A 471 16.93 -6.09 -2.09
N ARG A 472 17.91 -5.79 -2.93
CA ARG A 472 19.26 -5.37 -2.50
C ARG A 472 19.22 -4.14 -1.58
N GLU A 473 19.61 -4.36 -0.33
CA GLU A 473 19.64 -3.32 0.70
C GLU A 473 20.48 -2.10 0.33
N ASP A 474 21.62 -2.31 -0.35
CA ASP A 474 22.52 -1.22 -0.74
C ASP A 474 21.95 -0.26 -1.81
N ILE A 475 20.88 -0.68 -2.50
CA ILE A 475 20.18 0.14 -3.51
C ILE A 475 18.85 0.66 -2.98
N PHE A 476 18.12 -0.18 -2.25
CA PHE A 476 16.71 0.06 -1.92
C PHE A 476 16.45 0.32 -0.43
N GLY A 477 17.40 0.00 0.45
CA GLY A 477 17.22 0.03 1.91
C GLY A 477 16.87 -1.33 2.51
N PRO A 478 16.97 -1.48 3.84
CA PRO A 478 16.85 -2.76 4.53
C PRO A 478 15.41 -3.29 4.53
N ASN A 479 15.28 -4.63 4.57
CA ASN A 479 14.02 -5.34 4.84
C ASN A 479 12.87 -5.09 3.85
N LEU A 480 13.16 -4.69 2.61
CA LEU A 480 12.14 -4.49 1.58
C LEU A 480 11.94 -5.73 0.71
N ARG A 481 10.68 -6.14 0.53
CA ARG A 481 10.31 -7.16 -0.46
C ARG A 481 10.29 -6.54 -1.87
N PRO A 482 10.42 -7.35 -2.93
CA PRO A 482 10.24 -6.85 -4.31
C PRO A 482 8.82 -6.37 -4.56
N LEU A 483 8.66 -5.37 -5.42
CA LEU A 483 7.36 -5.00 -5.99
C LEU A 483 6.83 -6.16 -6.84
N VAL A 484 5.58 -6.58 -6.66
CA VAL A 484 4.95 -7.62 -7.48
C VAL A 484 3.69 -7.08 -8.14
N MET A 485 3.54 -7.36 -9.44
CA MET A 485 2.37 -7.02 -10.23
C MET A 485 1.88 -8.27 -10.96
N HIS A 486 0.74 -8.78 -10.55
CA HIS A 486 0.08 -9.93 -11.14
C HIS A 486 -0.70 -9.53 -12.39
N GLU A 487 -0.41 -10.19 -13.52
CA GLU A 487 -1.31 -10.11 -14.64
C GLU A 487 -2.57 -10.95 -14.40
N VAL A 488 -3.68 -10.26 -14.18
CA VAL A 488 -5.00 -10.87 -14.05
C VAL A 488 -5.97 -10.13 -14.94
N ILE A 489 -6.26 -10.70 -16.11
CA ILE A 489 -7.30 -10.17 -16.99
C ILE A 489 -8.65 -10.53 -16.38
N ASP A 490 -9.26 -9.57 -15.67
CA ASP A 490 -10.59 -9.71 -15.10
C ASP A 490 -11.44 -8.48 -15.44
N ARG A 491 -12.35 -8.65 -16.40
CA ARG A 491 -13.29 -7.62 -16.85
C ARG A 491 -14.72 -7.88 -16.35
N GLY A 492 -14.87 -8.74 -15.33
CA GLY A 492 -16.14 -9.15 -14.76
C GLY A 492 -16.72 -10.42 -15.38
N GLY A 493 -17.57 -11.12 -14.63
CA GLY A 493 -18.30 -12.30 -15.12
C GLY A 493 -17.51 -13.60 -15.22
N GLU A 494 -16.24 -13.63 -14.80
CA GLU A 494 -15.37 -14.82 -14.87
C GLU A 494 -15.22 -15.53 -13.52
N ALA A 495 -14.79 -16.79 -13.52
CA ALA A 495 -14.64 -17.63 -12.33
C ALA A 495 -13.40 -17.25 -11.48
N VAL A 496 -12.34 -16.75 -12.10
CA VAL A 496 -11.14 -16.23 -11.43
C VAL A 496 -11.23 -14.72 -11.33
N LYS A 497 -10.87 -14.16 -10.18
CA LYS A 497 -11.05 -12.75 -9.87
C LYS A 497 -9.73 -12.04 -9.60
N ALA A 498 -9.63 -10.76 -9.97
CA ALA A 498 -8.53 -9.92 -9.52
C ALA A 498 -8.44 -9.88 -7.98
N SER A 499 -9.59 -9.91 -7.29
CA SER A 499 -9.66 -9.98 -5.83
C SER A 499 -8.97 -11.20 -5.22
N ASP A 500 -8.78 -12.28 -6.00
CA ASP A 500 -8.11 -13.49 -5.51
C ASP A 500 -6.59 -13.28 -5.30
N TYR A 501 -6.02 -12.20 -5.86
CA TYR A 501 -4.58 -11.88 -5.86
C TYR A 501 -4.27 -10.63 -5.03
N LEU A 502 -5.28 -10.03 -4.40
CA LEU A 502 -5.02 -9.01 -3.38
C LEU A 502 -4.18 -9.63 -2.26
N GLU A 503 -3.41 -8.80 -1.55
CA GLU A 503 -2.51 -9.19 -0.45
C GLU A 503 -1.18 -9.86 -0.87
N ILE A 504 -1.03 -10.25 -2.13
CA ILE A 504 0.21 -10.86 -2.66
C ILE A 504 0.91 -9.98 -3.70
N GLY A 505 0.41 -8.78 -3.92
CA GLY A 505 0.95 -7.77 -4.82
C GLY A 505 -0.16 -6.99 -5.52
N ARG A 506 0.26 -6.06 -6.38
CA ARG A 506 -0.65 -5.33 -7.26
C ARG A 506 -1.18 -6.24 -8.35
N TYR A 507 -2.28 -5.86 -8.99
CA TYR A 507 -2.76 -6.49 -10.22
C TYR A 507 -2.88 -5.49 -11.37
N THR A 508 -2.79 -5.99 -12.59
CA THR A 508 -3.02 -5.23 -13.82
C THR A 508 -4.49 -4.82 -13.96
N ASN A 509 -4.80 -3.53 -13.87
CA ASN A 509 -6.17 -3.03 -13.94
C ASN A 509 -6.63 -2.83 -15.39
N PHE A 510 -7.16 -3.88 -16.00
CA PHE A 510 -7.73 -3.85 -17.35
C PHE A 510 -9.03 -3.02 -17.48
N ASN A 511 -9.66 -2.64 -16.37
CA ASN A 511 -10.90 -1.86 -16.36
C ASN A 511 -10.61 -0.34 -16.39
N PHE A 512 -9.48 0.12 -15.86
CA PHE A 512 -9.04 1.51 -15.96
C PHE A 512 -8.87 1.95 -17.42
N GLY A 513 -8.04 1.24 -18.19
CA GLY A 513 -7.79 1.54 -19.60
C GLY A 513 -9.06 1.49 -20.45
N SER A 514 -9.97 0.56 -20.14
CA SER A 514 -11.28 0.46 -20.78
C SER A 514 -12.17 1.69 -20.52
N ALA A 515 -12.22 2.17 -19.28
CA ALA A 515 -13.02 3.35 -18.92
C ALA A 515 -12.49 4.62 -19.60
N VAL A 516 -11.19 4.86 -19.52
CA VAL A 516 -10.55 6.04 -20.14
C VAL A 516 -10.67 5.99 -21.67
N SER A 517 -10.45 4.81 -22.27
CA SER A 517 -10.58 4.63 -23.72
C SER A 517 -12.01 4.81 -24.22
N SER A 518 -13.01 4.41 -23.43
CA SER A 518 -14.42 4.65 -23.75
C SER A 518 -14.70 6.16 -23.86
N ALA A 519 -14.19 6.97 -22.93
CA ALA A 519 -14.33 8.43 -22.99
C ALA A 519 -13.56 9.01 -24.19
N ALA A 520 -12.33 8.55 -24.44
CA ALA A 520 -11.50 8.99 -25.58
C ALA A 520 -12.12 8.65 -26.94
N LYS A 521 -12.89 7.55 -27.03
CA LYS A 521 -13.64 7.14 -28.22
C LYS A 521 -15.02 7.80 -28.33
N GLY A 522 -15.39 8.68 -27.40
CA GLY A 522 -16.70 9.34 -27.35
C GLY A 522 -17.87 8.41 -27.00
N GLN A 523 -17.58 7.26 -26.38
CA GLN A 523 -18.58 6.26 -25.97
C GLN A 523 -19.10 6.52 -24.54
N SER A 524 -18.35 7.26 -23.74
CA SER A 524 -18.75 7.79 -22.43
C SER A 524 -18.24 9.23 -22.27
N LYS A 525 -18.63 9.91 -21.17
CA LYS A 525 -18.26 11.30 -20.94
C LYS A 525 -16.98 11.40 -20.11
N TRP A 526 -16.13 12.36 -20.45
CA TRP A 526 -14.95 12.67 -19.63
C TRP A 526 -15.30 13.08 -18.20
N THR A 527 -16.44 13.73 -17.97
CA THR A 527 -16.88 14.10 -16.61
C THR A 527 -17.11 12.92 -15.67
N ASP A 528 -17.39 11.73 -16.21
CA ASP A 528 -17.60 10.54 -15.38
C ASP A 528 -16.27 10.11 -14.74
N LEU A 529 -15.15 10.39 -15.40
CA LEU A 529 -13.80 10.02 -14.93
C LEU A 529 -13.27 10.90 -13.80
N LEU A 530 -13.94 12.01 -13.45
CA LEU A 530 -13.62 12.79 -12.25
C LEU A 530 -13.87 12.01 -10.94
N LYS A 531 -14.48 10.83 -11.04
CA LYS A 531 -14.71 9.90 -9.92
C LYS A 531 -13.95 8.57 -10.11
N LEU A 532 -13.04 8.49 -11.09
CA LEU A 532 -12.32 7.26 -11.39
C LEU A 532 -11.36 6.93 -10.22
N GLY A 533 -11.65 5.87 -9.50
CA GLY A 533 -10.94 5.47 -8.28
C GLY A 533 -11.55 4.19 -7.70
N PRO A 534 -11.25 3.87 -6.43
CA PRO A 534 -11.82 2.71 -5.76
C PRO A 534 -13.35 2.71 -5.84
N GLY A 535 -13.93 1.57 -6.26
CA GLY A 535 -15.37 1.40 -6.44
C GLY A 535 -15.95 2.00 -7.73
N PHE A 536 -15.14 2.61 -8.60
CA PHE A 536 -15.59 3.04 -9.92
C PHE A 536 -15.80 1.83 -10.85
N GLY A 537 -17.03 1.36 -10.95
CA GLY A 537 -17.33 0.15 -11.73
C GLY A 537 -16.65 -1.10 -11.17
N TYR A 538 -16.51 -2.14 -11.99
CA TYR A 538 -15.92 -3.40 -11.59
C TYR A 538 -14.38 -3.36 -11.65
N GLY A 539 -13.71 -3.97 -10.68
CA GLY A 539 -12.27 -4.23 -10.72
C GLY A 539 -11.38 -2.99 -10.56
N ASN A 540 -11.91 -1.88 -10.03
CA ASN A 540 -11.13 -0.75 -9.53
C ASN A 540 -11.12 -0.81 -7.99
N TYR A 541 -10.13 -1.51 -7.42
CA TYR A 541 -9.93 -1.65 -5.97
C TYR A 541 -9.09 -0.48 -5.41
N ASP A 542 -8.37 -0.67 -4.32
CA ASP A 542 -7.65 0.41 -3.65
C ASP A 542 -6.42 0.86 -4.47
N ASP A 543 -5.97 2.09 -4.24
CA ASP A 543 -4.88 2.73 -4.99
C ASP A 543 -3.59 1.90 -4.98
N ASN A 544 -3.28 1.30 -3.84
CA ASN A 544 -2.12 0.46 -3.62
C ASN A 544 -2.24 -0.92 -4.29
N ASP A 545 -3.42 -1.35 -4.72
CA ASP A 545 -3.64 -2.66 -5.33
C ASP A 545 -3.49 -2.64 -6.86
N VAL A 546 -3.56 -1.47 -7.49
CA VAL A 546 -3.71 -1.38 -8.96
C VAL A 546 -2.45 -0.90 -9.69
N LEU A 547 -2.17 -1.55 -10.82
CA LEU A 547 -1.34 -1.04 -11.90
C LEU A 547 -2.24 -0.59 -13.06
N ASN A 548 -2.30 0.73 -13.28
CA ASN A 548 -3.11 1.33 -14.33
C ASN A 548 -2.31 1.52 -15.62
N PHE A 549 -2.96 1.23 -16.76
CA PHE A 549 -2.43 1.46 -18.10
C PHE A 549 -3.58 1.70 -19.07
N ILE A 550 -3.32 2.38 -20.18
CA ILE A 550 -4.30 2.59 -21.25
C ILE A 550 -4.37 1.35 -22.14
N ASP A 551 -3.22 0.91 -22.63
CA ASP A 551 -3.00 -0.29 -23.43
C ASP A 551 -1.79 -1.07 -22.90
N ASN A 552 -1.66 -2.32 -23.34
CA ASN A 552 -0.51 -3.17 -23.06
C ASN A 552 -0.05 -3.86 -24.36
N HIS A 553 0.89 -4.80 -24.24
CA HIS A 553 1.45 -5.50 -25.39
C HIS A 553 0.45 -6.47 -26.05
N ASP A 554 -0.59 -6.93 -25.34
CA ASP A 554 -1.62 -7.82 -25.87
C ASP A 554 -2.78 -7.05 -26.51
N ASN A 555 -3.49 -6.23 -25.72
CA ASN A 555 -4.77 -5.65 -26.12
C ASN A 555 -4.62 -4.61 -27.25
N GLN A 556 -3.41 -4.07 -27.47
CA GLN A 556 -3.14 -3.21 -28.63
C GLN A 556 -3.15 -3.98 -29.96
N ARG A 557 -3.01 -5.31 -29.90
CA ARG A 557 -2.89 -6.23 -31.03
C ARG A 557 -4.18 -6.99 -31.33
N ASP A 558 -5.22 -6.81 -30.49
CA ASP A 558 -6.56 -7.30 -30.75
C ASP A 558 -7.03 -6.85 -32.14
N SER A 559 -7.80 -7.69 -32.83
CA SER A 559 -8.38 -7.33 -34.13
C SER A 559 -9.33 -6.13 -34.05
N ASN A 560 -9.94 -5.91 -32.88
CA ASN A 560 -10.75 -4.75 -32.55
C ASN A 560 -10.48 -4.31 -31.10
N PRO A 561 -9.40 -3.54 -30.86
CA PRO A 561 -9.03 -3.12 -29.51
C PRO A 561 -10.14 -2.31 -28.85
N TYR A 562 -10.58 -2.73 -27.67
CA TYR A 562 -11.52 -1.94 -26.86
C TYR A 562 -10.83 -0.73 -26.23
N VAL A 563 -9.51 -0.77 -26.08
CA VAL A 563 -8.67 0.36 -25.67
C VAL A 563 -8.26 1.24 -26.85
N VAL A 564 -7.86 2.49 -26.60
CA VAL A 564 -7.10 3.29 -27.58
C VAL A 564 -5.64 2.87 -27.55
N THR A 565 -4.96 2.93 -28.69
CA THR A 565 -3.55 2.54 -28.89
C THR A 565 -2.80 3.65 -29.63
N TYR A 566 -1.49 3.51 -29.82
CA TYR A 566 -0.73 4.47 -30.64
C TYR A 566 -1.33 4.70 -32.05
N LYS A 567 -2.09 3.73 -32.59
CA LYS A 567 -2.76 3.82 -33.89
C LYS A 567 -3.94 4.81 -33.91
N ASP A 568 -4.46 5.19 -32.75
CA ASP A 568 -5.57 6.15 -32.59
C ASP A 568 -5.08 7.60 -32.44
N GLY A 569 -3.77 7.85 -32.54
CA GLY A 569 -3.18 9.18 -32.60
C GLY A 569 -3.54 10.07 -31.41
N GLN A 570 -4.31 11.13 -31.66
CA GLN A 570 -4.65 12.14 -30.65
C GLN A 570 -5.47 11.56 -29.48
N ALA A 571 -6.39 10.63 -29.75
CA ALA A 571 -7.20 10.02 -28.69
C ALA A 571 -6.33 9.26 -27.67
N TYR A 572 -5.28 8.59 -28.15
CA TYR A 572 -4.31 7.90 -27.30
C TYR A 572 -3.48 8.87 -26.46
N LYS A 573 -2.97 9.94 -27.07
CA LYS A 573 -2.22 10.99 -26.35
C LYS A 573 -3.05 11.57 -25.21
N ILE A 574 -4.33 11.85 -25.45
CA ILE A 574 -5.26 12.36 -24.44
C ILE A 574 -5.47 11.33 -23.32
N ALA A 575 -5.73 10.07 -23.66
CA ALA A 575 -5.96 9.01 -22.68
C ALA A 575 -4.74 8.79 -21.76
N VAL A 576 -3.54 8.67 -22.34
CA VAL A 576 -2.29 8.52 -21.57
C VAL A 576 -2.02 9.76 -20.71
N SER A 577 -2.29 10.95 -21.24
CA SER A 577 -2.09 12.20 -20.50
C SER A 577 -3.05 12.37 -19.33
N PHE A 578 -4.31 11.94 -19.49
CA PHE A 578 -5.26 11.88 -18.37
C PHE A 578 -4.76 10.92 -17.28
N MET A 579 -4.31 9.71 -17.65
CA MET A 579 -3.76 8.74 -16.71
C MET A 579 -2.55 9.30 -15.92
N LEU A 580 -1.68 10.07 -16.59
CA LEU A 580 -0.52 10.69 -15.94
C LEU A 580 -0.89 11.90 -15.08
N ALA A 581 -1.95 12.63 -15.42
CA ALA A 581 -2.44 13.76 -14.63
C ALA A 581 -3.23 13.32 -13.39
N TRP A 582 -4.01 12.25 -13.52
CA TRP A 582 -4.84 11.68 -12.47
C TRP A 582 -3.98 10.95 -11.42
N SER A 583 -4.41 10.95 -10.15
CA SER A 583 -3.57 10.40 -9.07
C SER A 583 -3.73 8.90 -8.84
N TYR A 584 -4.86 8.31 -9.24
CA TYR A 584 -5.24 6.94 -8.89
C TYR A 584 -4.38 5.87 -9.57
N GLY A 585 -3.80 4.99 -8.75
CA GLY A 585 -3.02 3.81 -9.08
C GLY A 585 -1.62 4.11 -9.60
N LEU A 586 -0.84 3.05 -9.77
CA LEU A 586 0.50 3.14 -10.36
C LEU A 586 0.39 3.21 -11.89
N PRO A 587 0.85 4.30 -12.56
CA PRO A 587 0.68 4.41 -14.01
C PRO A 587 1.82 3.73 -14.77
N ARG A 588 1.46 2.94 -15.79
CA ARG A 588 2.39 2.36 -16.77
C ARG A 588 2.07 2.83 -18.19
N VAL A 589 3.05 3.45 -18.83
CA VAL A 589 3.02 3.87 -20.23
C VAL A 589 3.57 2.74 -21.11
N MET A 590 2.85 2.37 -22.16
CA MET A 590 3.35 1.43 -23.16
C MET A 590 4.39 2.10 -24.06
N SER A 591 5.42 1.38 -24.48
CA SER A 591 6.33 1.80 -25.56
C SER A 591 6.47 0.66 -26.57
N SER A 592 5.90 0.86 -27.74
CA SER A 592 5.65 -0.16 -28.75
C SER A 592 6.62 -0.06 -29.95
N PHE A 593 6.48 -1.01 -30.85
CA PHE A 593 6.99 -0.97 -32.22
C PHE A 593 5.84 -1.05 -33.22
N TYR A 594 6.06 -0.59 -34.46
CA TYR A 594 5.04 -0.63 -35.50
C TYR A 594 4.79 -2.06 -35.98
N PHE A 595 3.52 -2.46 -36.05
CA PHE A 595 3.11 -3.77 -36.56
C PHE A 595 1.82 -3.70 -37.38
N ASP A 596 1.73 -4.60 -38.35
CA ASP A 596 0.57 -4.78 -39.23
C ASP A 596 -0.24 -6.04 -38.90
N VAL A 597 0.39 -7.02 -38.26
CA VAL A 597 -0.26 -8.28 -37.83
C VAL A 597 0.02 -8.55 -36.35
N SER A 598 -0.91 -9.26 -35.69
CA SER A 598 -0.86 -9.52 -34.25
C SER A 598 0.47 -10.12 -33.79
N ASP A 599 0.97 -11.11 -34.53
CA ASP A 599 2.11 -11.92 -34.08
C ASP A 599 3.47 -11.33 -34.46
N GLN A 600 3.49 -10.19 -35.18
CA GLN A 600 4.73 -9.63 -35.71
C GLN A 600 5.76 -9.34 -34.61
N GLY A 601 7.00 -9.75 -34.85
CA GLY A 601 8.13 -9.42 -34.00
C GLY A 601 8.53 -7.94 -34.04
N PRO A 602 9.38 -7.50 -33.10
CA PRO A 602 10.00 -6.19 -33.13
C PRO A 602 10.87 -6.00 -34.39
N PRO A 603 11.22 -4.74 -34.74
CA PRO A 603 12.17 -4.45 -35.81
C PRO A 603 13.46 -5.25 -35.63
N HIS A 604 13.89 -5.98 -36.66
CA HIS A 604 15.01 -6.91 -36.58
C HIS A 604 15.87 -6.89 -37.85
N ASP A 605 17.09 -7.42 -37.76
CA ASP A 605 17.90 -7.78 -38.94
C ASP A 605 17.45 -9.11 -39.53
N SER A 606 17.63 -9.29 -40.85
CA SER A 606 17.38 -10.59 -41.48
C SER A 606 18.48 -11.58 -41.12
N GLY A 607 18.12 -12.86 -40.99
CA GLY A 607 19.07 -13.94 -40.72
C GLY A 607 18.70 -14.78 -39.49
N ASN A 608 19.69 -15.52 -38.98
CA ASN A 608 19.46 -16.46 -37.89
C ASN A 608 19.15 -15.72 -36.58
N GLY A 609 18.04 -16.08 -35.93
CA GLY A 609 17.65 -15.58 -34.61
C GLY A 609 16.99 -14.20 -34.56
N PHE A 610 16.76 -13.54 -35.72
CA PHE A 610 15.99 -12.29 -35.83
C PHE A 610 16.36 -11.23 -34.77
N PRO A 611 17.65 -10.85 -34.67
CA PRO A 611 18.13 -9.99 -33.59
C PRO A 611 17.49 -8.60 -33.68
N THR A 612 17.04 -8.10 -32.54
CA THR A 612 16.33 -6.82 -32.45
C THR A 612 17.22 -5.63 -32.84
N LYS A 613 16.68 -4.76 -33.69
CA LYS A 613 17.30 -3.49 -34.09
C LYS A 613 17.10 -2.43 -33.02
N SER A 614 18.13 -1.62 -32.80
CA SER A 614 18.04 -0.47 -31.90
C SER A 614 17.13 0.62 -32.48
N PRO A 615 16.36 1.34 -31.64
CA PRO A 615 15.65 2.54 -32.07
C PRO A 615 16.63 3.64 -32.49
N THR A 616 16.22 4.47 -33.46
CA THR A 616 16.92 5.70 -33.82
C THR A 616 16.03 6.90 -33.55
N PHE A 617 16.64 8.01 -33.14
CA PHE A 617 15.90 9.18 -32.66
C PHE A 617 16.14 10.39 -33.55
N ASP A 618 15.10 11.19 -33.76
CA ASP A 618 15.21 12.50 -34.39
C ASP A 618 15.84 13.49 -33.38
N SER A 619 16.88 14.20 -33.80
CA SER A 619 17.62 15.10 -32.91
C SER A 619 16.84 16.35 -32.48
N ASN A 620 15.84 16.76 -33.28
CA ASN A 620 15.05 17.97 -33.02
C ASN A 620 13.85 17.64 -32.13
N THR A 621 13.10 16.61 -32.48
CA THR A 621 11.87 16.24 -31.74
C THR A 621 12.15 15.31 -30.56
N LYS A 622 13.30 14.62 -30.57
CA LYS A 622 13.69 13.53 -29.65
C LYS A 622 12.80 12.28 -29.71
N THR A 623 11.87 12.22 -30.66
CA THR A 623 11.01 11.04 -30.88
C THR A 623 11.76 9.98 -31.67
N CYS A 624 11.25 8.74 -31.67
CA CYS A 624 11.76 7.73 -32.58
C CYS A 624 11.50 8.12 -34.04
N GLN A 625 12.46 7.84 -34.91
CA GLN A 625 12.28 7.94 -36.34
C GLN A 625 11.40 6.77 -36.78
N GLN A 626 10.34 7.04 -37.53
CA GLN A 626 9.43 6.00 -38.00
C GLN A 626 10.18 4.92 -38.83
N SER A 627 11.23 5.30 -39.55
CA SER A 627 12.10 4.38 -40.31
C SER A 627 12.86 3.38 -39.44
N SER A 628 12.97 3.61 -38.12
CA SER A 628 13.54 2.63 -37.18
C SER A 628 12.59 1.47 -36.88
N GLY A 629 11.30 1.62 -37.18
CA GLY A 629 10.25 0.65 -36.84
C GLY A 629 9.73 0.77 -35.40
N TRP A 630 10.26 1.69 -34.59
CA TRP A 630 9.84 1.90 -33.20
C TRP A 630 8.87 3.07 -33.06
N VAL A 631 7.85 2.92 -32.20
CA VAL A 631 6.82 3.95 -31.94
C VAL A 631 7.29 4.92 -30.86
N CYS A 632 7.79 4.38 -29.74
CA CYS A 632 8.35 5.14 -28.61
C CYS A 632 7.40 6.20 -28.06
N GLU A 633 6.19 5.79 -27.69
CA GLU A 633 5.12 6.63 -27.15
C GLU A 633 5.61 7.44 -25.94
N HIS A 634 6.44 6.83 -25.08
CA HIS A 634 7.05 7.50 -23.93
C HIS A 634 7.92 8.70 -24.30
N ARG A 635 8.40 8.78 -25.56
CA ARG A 635 9.17 9.91 -26.11
C ARG A 635 8.32 10.95 -26.79
N TRP A 636 7.03 10.72 -27.03
CA TRP A 636 6.18 11.71 -27.69
C TRP A 636 6.12 12.99 -26.86
N PRO A 637 6.15 14.19 -27.48
CA PRO A 637 6.23 15.45 -26.76
C PRO A 637 5.17 15.60 -25.66
N GLU A 638 3.93 15.22 -25.97
CA GLU A 638 2.80 15.29 -25.05
C GLU A 638 3.00 14.32 -23.87
N ILE A 639 3.32 13.05 -24.15
CA ILE A 639 3.42 11.99 -23.14
C ILE A 639 4.63 12.22 -22.21
N ARG A 640 5.81 12.55 -22.74
CA ARG A 640 7.01 12.79 -21.91
C ARG A 640 6.83 14.01 -20.99
N LYS A 641 6.09 15.03 -21.44
CA LYS A 641 5.80 16.21 -20.63
C LYS A 641 4.73 15.92 -19.58
N MET A 642 3.78 15.05 -19.88
CA MET A 642 2.83 14.58 -18.88
C MET A 642 3.44 13.60 -17.87
N ALA A 643 4.47 12.83 -18.25
CA ALA A 643 5.27 12.07 -17.29
C ALA A 643 6.03 13.01 -16.34
N GLN A 644 6.57 14.11 -16.87
CA GLN A 644 7.15 15.19 -16.06
C GLN A 644 6.08 15.87 -15.18
N PHE A 645 4.87 16.10 -15.68
CA PHE A 645 3.75 16.60 -14.89
C PHE A 645 3.44 15.68 -13.72
N ARG A 646 3.30 14.36 -13.95
CA ARG A 646 3.09 13.35 -12.88
C ARG A 646 4.19 13.42 -11.83
N SER A 647 5.44 13.57 -12.29
CA SER A 647 6.60 13.68 -11.41
C SER A 647 6.57 14.95 -10.55
N VAL A 648 6.37 16.11 -11.17
CA VAL A 648 6.29 17.42 -10.48
C VAL A 648 5.12 17.47 -9.52
N THR A 649 3.99 16.88 -9.91
CA THR A 649 2.78 16.82 -9.09
C THR A 649 2.74 15.59 -8.19
N SER A 650 3.82 14.82 -8.08
CA SER A 650 3.82 13.63 -7.23
C SER A 650 3.44 14.02 -5.81
N GLY A 651 2.57 13.20 -5.22
CA GLY A 651 2.10 13.46 -3.88
C GLY A 651 1.22 14.71 -3.76
N THR A 652 0.18 14.82 -4.59
CA THR A 652 -0.95 15.72 -4.35
C THR A 652 -2.21 15.07 -4.90
N ALA A 653 -3.33 15.11 -4.20
CA ALA A 653 -4.60 14.66 -4.78
C ALA A 653 -5.13 15.69 -5.80
N PRO A 654 -6.00 15.28 -6.75
CA PRO A 654 -6.79 16.20 -7.55
C PRO A 654 -7.70 17.04 -6.65
N SER A 655 -7.67 18.35 -6.85
CA SER A 655 -8.52 19.33 -6.14
C SER A 655 -9.18 20.26 -7.17
N VAL A 656 -10.12 21.11 -6.70
CA VAL A 656 -10.82 22.10 -7.54
C VAL A 656 -11.41 21.46 -8.82
N LEU A 657 -12.16 20.38 -8.65
CA LEU A 657 -12.69 19.62 -9.78
C LEU A 657 -13.73 20.46 -10.55
N TYR A 658 -13.52 20.60 -11.85
CA TYR A 658 -14.42 21.25 -12.80
C TYR A 658 -14.88 20.23 -13.84
N GLY A 659 -16.20 20.16 -14.09
CA GLY A 659 -16.76 19.24 -15.07
C GLY A 659 -17.98 19.81 -15.80
N LYS A 660 -17.96 19.80 -17.14
CA LYS A 660 -19.09 20.19 -17.99
C LYS A 660 -19.06 19.43 -19.32
N GLY A 661 -19.91 18.40 -19.47
CA GLY A 661 -19.99 17.62 -20.71
C GLY A 661 -18.73 16.78 -20.94
N ASN A 662 -17.93 17.10 -21.96
CA ASN A 662 -16.63 16.46 -22.19
C ASN A 662 -15.44 17.34 -21.78
N LEU A 663 -15.71 18.48 -21.13
CA LEU A 663 -14.70 19.35 -20.56
C LEU A 663 -14.52 19.00 -19.07
N ILE A 664 -13.30 18.61 -18.71
CA ILE A 664 -12.88 18.41 -17.32
C ILE A 664 -11.66 19.26 -17.02
N ALA A 665 -11.53 19.72 -15.79
CA ALA A 665 -10.30 20.31 -15.29
C ALA A 665 -10.14 20.07 -13.79
N PHE A 666 -8.90 20.06 -13.31
CA PHE A 666 -8.59 19.91 -11.90
C PHE A 666 -7.19 20.46 -11.61
N ALA A 667 -7.01 20.95 -10.39
CA ALA A 667 -5.70 21.24 -9.84
C ALA A 667 -5.05 19.96 -9.29
N ARG A 668 -3.73 19.91 -9.34
CA ARG A 668 -2.89 19.05 -8.53
C ARG A 668 -2.22 19.98 -7.55
N ASP A 669 -2.81 20.06 -6.37
CA ASP A 669 -2.76 21.25 -5.52
C ASP A 669 -1.38 21.92 -5.43
N LYS A 670 -1.33 23.23 -5.75
CA LYS A 670 -0.14 24.10 -5.83
C LYS A 670 1.03 23.64 -6.71
N LYS A 671 0.94 22.47 -7.34
CA LYS A 671 2.00 21.88 -8.15
C LYS A 671 1.69 21.92 -9.63
N GLY A 672 0.42 21.74 -10.02
CA GLY A 672 0.03 21.80 -11.41
C GLY A 672 -1.47 21.91 -11.64
N TYR A 673 -1.83 22.15 -12.88
CA TYR A 673 -3.20 22.27 -13.33
C TYR A 673 -3.38 21.52 -14.65
N PHE A 674 -4.50 20.80 -14.78
CA PHE A 674 -4.84 20.01 -15.95
C PHE A 674 -6.25 20.34 -16.40
N ALA A 675 -6.43 20.58 -17.71
CA ALA A 675 -7.72 20.74 -18.35
C ALA A 675 -7.78 19.95 -19.66
N LEU A 676 -8.86 19.21 -19.87
CA LEU A 676 -9.09 18.37 -21.04
C LEU A 676 -10.45 18.73 -21.64
N ASN A 677 -10.48 18.95 -22.95
CA ASN A 677 -11.71 19.17 -23.71
C ASN A 677 -11.86 18.06 -24.75
N GLY A 678 -12.75 17.12 -24.48
CA GLY A 678 -13.10 16.03 -25.40
C GLY A 678 -14.15 16.40 -26.45
N ASP A 679 -14.63 17.65 -26.48
CA ASP A 679 -15.50 18.13 -27.55
C ASP A 679 -14.66 18.67 -28.73
N GLY A 680 -15.22 18.69 -29.95
CA GLY A 680 -14.50 19.17 -31.14
C GLY A 680 -14.32 20.68 -31.26
N ASN A 681 -15.01 21.47 -30.44
CA ASN A 681 -14.91 22.93 -30.44
C ASN A 681 -14.12 23.41 -29.22
N ASP A 682 -13.38 24.50 -29.39
CA ASP A 682 -12.64 25.12 -28.29
C ASP A 682 -13.59 25.65 -27.22
N GLN A 683 -13.18 25.55 -25.95
CA GLN A 683 -13.93 26.05 -24.81
C GLN A 683 -13.06 26.92 -23.91
N THR A 684 -13.60 28.05 -23.47
CA THR A 684 -12.92 28.92 -22.50
C THR A 684 -13.40 28.59 -21.10
N ILE A 685 -12.46 28.43 -20.17
CA ILE A 685 -12.73 28.22 -18.76
C ILE A 685 -12.17 29.38 -17.94
N ASP A 686 -12.75 29.58 -16.75
CA ASP A 686 -12.28 30.50 -15.72
C ASP A 686 -12.32 29.72 -14.40
N VAL A 687 -11.14 29.44 -13.86
CA VAL A 687 -10.92 28.43 -12.82
C VAL A 687 -9.92 28.94 -11.80
N ASP A 688 -10.07 28.47 -10.57
CA ASP A 688 -9.03 28.56 -9.56
C ASP A 688 -7.99 27.48 -9.85
N THR A 689 -6.72 27.86 -9.91
CA THR A 689 -5.63 26.94 -10.28
C THR A 689 -4.86 26.41 -9.09
N THR A 690 -5.03 27.03 -7.91
CA THR A 690 -4.19 26.90 -6.72
C THR A 690 -2.68 27.14 -6.93
N LEU A 691 -2.28 27.54 -8.15
CA LEU A 691 -0.90 27.84 -8.49
C LEU A 691 -0.55 29.29 -8.12
N PRO A 692 0.72 29.57 -7.73
CA PRO A 692 1.18 30.92 -7.51
C PRO A 692 1.01 31.81 -8.75
N ALA A 693 0.74 33.09 -8.53
CA ALA A 693 0.63 34.07 -9.60
C ALA A 693 1.85 34.07 -10.54
N GLY A 694 1.61 34.16 -11.84
CA GLY A 694 2.65 34.18 -12.85
C GLY A 694 2.20 33.68 -14.20
N ASP A 695 3.11 33.79 -15.15
CA ASP A 695 2.93 33.22 -16.48
C ASP A 695 3.48 31.80 -16.51
N TYR A 696 2.69 30.86 -17.02
CA TYR A 696 3.03 29.46 -17.16
C TYR A 696 3.00 29.04 -18.62
N CYS A 697 3.84 28.09 -18.97
CA CYS A 697 3.82 27.46 -20.27
C CYS A 697 2.91 26.23 -20.26
N ASP A 698 1.99 26.14 -21.21
CA ASP A 698 1.26 24.93 -21.53
C ASP A 698 2.23 23.89 -22.11
N ILE A 699 2.46 22.83 -21.34
CA ILE A 699 3.43 21.77 -21.66
C ILE A 699 2.84 20.69 -22.56
N PHE A 700 1.52 20.72 -22.81
CA PHE A 700 0.89 19.77 -23.73
C PHE A 700 1.03 20.26 -25.18
N SER A 701 0.80 21.56 -25.43
CA SER A 701 0.98 22.15 -26.77
C SER A 701 2.42 22.58 -27.09
N GLY A 702 3.30 22.64 -26.11
CA GLY A 702 4.70 23.01 -26.31
C GLY A 702 5.56 22.78 -25.07
N GLU A 703 6.56 23.63 -24.85
CA GLU A 703 7.43 23.53 -23.69
C GLU A 703 8.07 24.86 -23.31
N LEU A 704 8.53 24.93 -22.06
CA LEU A 704 9.38 26.01 -21.58
C LEU A 704 10.83 25.76 -22.06
N SER A 705 11.40 26.71 -22.80
CA SER A 705 12.79 26.74 -23.25
C SER A 705 13.44 28.02 -22.74
N GLY A 706 14.22 27.90 -21.66
CA GLY A 706 14.73 29.05 -20.91
C GLY A 706 13.58 29.89 -20.34
N SER A 707 13.48 31.15 -20.75
CA SER A 707 12.38 32.05 -20.38
C SER A 707 11.31 32.19 -21.47
N SER A 708 11.33 31.36 -22.51
CA SER A 708 10.39 31.40 -23.63
C SER A 708 9.48 30.17 -23.61
N CYS A 709 8.18 30.36 -23.81
CA CYS A 709 7.22 29.27 -23.97
C CYS A 709 6.94 29.04 -25.46
N THR A 710 7.12 27.81 -25.93
CA THR A 710 6.74 27.42 -27.30
C THR A 710 5.27 27.00 -27.40
N GLY A 711 4.65 26.67 -26.27
CA GLY A 711 3.22 26.41 -26.15
C GLY A 711 2.40 27.68 -25.90
N LYS A 712 1.16 27.51 -25.43
CA LYS A 712 0.33 28.64 -24.99
C LYS A 712 0.83 29.17 -23.64
N LYS A 713 0.87 30.50 -23.51
CA LYS A 713 1.10 31.17 -22.22
C LYS A 713 -0.21 31.25 -21.43
N ILE A 714 -0.22 30.74 -20.21
CA ILE A 714 -1.33 30.82 -19.27
C ILE A 714 -0.95 31.78 -18.15
N THR A 715 -1.74 32.81 -17.93
CA THR A 715 -1.49 33.78 -16.86
C THR A 715 -2.39 33.45 -15.67
N VAL A 716 -1.76 33.12 -14.54
CA VAL A 716 -2.43 32.99 -13.24
C VAL A 716 -2.36 34.34 -12.52
N GLY A 717 -3.53 34.87 -12.18
CA GLY A 717 -3.69 36.13 -11.47
C GLY A 717 -3.18 36.08 -10.03
N SER A 718 -3.10 37.25 -9.39
CA SER A 718 -2.75 37.37 -7.97
C SER A 718 -3.77 36.73 -7.03
N ASP A 719 -4.97 36.46 -7.53
CA ASP A 719 -6.08 35.77 -6.88
C ASP A 719 -6.08 34.24 -7.14
N GLY A 720 -5.02 33.68 -7.74
CA GLY A 720 -4.89 32.25 -8.04
C GLY A 720 -5.71 31.77 -9.23
N ARG A 721 -6.53 32.65 -9.84
CA ARG A 721 -7.41 32.31 -10.96
C ARG A 721 -6.72 32.45 -12.31
N ALA A 722 -7.16 31.65 -13.27
CA ALA A 722 -6.77 31.79 -14.66
C ALA A 722 -7.98 31.61 -15.58
N SER A 723 -8.05 32.47 -16.61
CA SER A 723 -8.99 32.28 -17.72
C SER A 723 -8.23 31.97 -18.99
N PHE A 724 -8.53 30.84 -19.61
CA PHE A 724 -7.85 30.38 -20.81
C PHE A 724 -8.71 29.45 -21.66
N ASN A 725 -8.31 29.29 -22.91
CA ASN A 725 -8.98 28.48 -23.90
C ASN A 725 -8.36 27.07 -23.98
N VAL A 726 -9.20 26.06 -23.79
CA VAL A 726 -8.88 24.64 -23.97
C VAL A 726 -9.34 24.21 -25.37
N PRO A 727 -8.40 23.93 -26.31
CA PRO A 727 -8.77 23.56 -27.68
C PRO A 727 -9.60 22.29 -27.72
N GLY A 728 -10.46 22.16 -28.74
CA GLY A 728 -11.23 20.94 -28.96
C GLY A 728 -10.32 19.72 -29.18
N ASN A 729 -10.71 18.56 -28.63
CA ASN A 729 -9.94 17.32 -28.64
C ASN A 729 -8.47 17.53 -28.20
N SER A 730 -8.27 18.28 -27.12
CA SER A 730 -6.94 18.63 -26.62
C SER A 730 -6.92 18.84 -25.12
N ILE A 731 -5.70 19.04 -24.61
CA ILE A 731 -5.38 19.28 -23.22
C ILE A 731 -4.64 20.62 -23.11
N VAL A 732 -4.83 21.30 -21.99
CA VAL A 732 -3.93 22.34 -21.48
C VAL A 732 -3.42 21.86 -20.13
N ALA A 733 -2.10 21.79 -19.97
CA ALA A 733 -1.48 21.38 -18.72
C ALA A 733 -0.29 22.28 -18.39
N PHE A 734 -0.17 22.69 -17.14
CA PHE A 734 0.95 23.51 -16.68
C PHE A 734 1.24 23.24 -15.21
N HIS A 735 2.47 23.47 -14.78
CA HIS A 735 2.94 23.14 -13.44
C HIS A 735 3.99 24.13 -12.96
N THR A 736 4.38 24.08 -11.70
CA THR A 736 5.37 25.01 -11.10
C THR A 736 6.66 25.10 -11.91
N LYS A 737 7.17 23.99 -12.44
CA LYS A 737 8.37 23.98 -13.30
C LYS A 737 8.18 24.51 -14.73
N SER A 738 6.94 24.80 -15.15
CA SER A 738 6.63 25.41 -16.44
C SER A 738 6.39 26.91 -16.32
N ARG A 739 6.55 27.49 -15.13
CA ARG A 739 6.45 28.93 -14.88
C ARG A 739 7.58 29.68 -15.60
N ILE A 740 7.18 30.67 -16.40
CA ILE A 740 8.07 31.58 -17.12
C ILE A 740 8.76 32.50 -16.10
N GLY A 741 10.09 32.54 -16.16
CA GLY A 741 10.90 33.22 -15.14
C GLY A 741 11.39 32.30 -14.03
N GLY A 742 11.13 31.00 -14.14
CA GLY A 742 11.58 29.98 -13.20
C GLY A 742 10.47 29.53 -12.26
N GLU A 743 10.71 28.40 -11.60
CA GLU A 743 9.89 27.95 -10.48
C GLU A 743 9.68 29.12 -9.52
N PRO A 744 8.45 29.30 -8.99
CA PRO A 744 8.25 30.28 -7.95
C PRO A 744 9.26 29.97 -6.85
N ASN A 745 10.01 30.98 -6.39
CA ASN A 745 10.81 30.79 -5.20
C ASN A 745 9.86 30.20 -4.14
N PRO A 746 10.22 29.08 -3.48
CA PRO A 746 9.51 28.75 -2.26
C PRO A 746 9.51 30.04 -1.42
N PRO A 747 8.37 30.41 -0.80
CA PRO A 747 8.21 31.68 -0.14
C PRO A 747 9.49 32.02 0.62
N SER A 748 10.15 33.13 0.26
CA SER A 748 11.50 33.39 0.76
C SER A 748 11.41 33.60 2.26
N ILE A 749 11.90 32.62 3.01
CA ILE A 749 11.89 32.68 4.46
C ILE A 749 12.75 33.88 4.88
N PRO A 750 12.19 34.90 5.56
CA PRO A 750 12.96 36.04 6.02
C PRO A 750 14.17 35.63 6.86
N SER A 751 15.33 36.26 6.64
CA SER A 751 16.59 35.85 7.29
C SER A 751 16.60 36.00 8.82
N ASP A 752 15.69 36.82 9.34
CA ASP A 752 15.46 37.05 10.75
C ASP A 752 14.63 35.96 11.42
N TRP A 753 13.88 35.15 10.66
CA TRP A 753 13.18 33.97 11.17
C TRP A 753 14.18 32.93 11.69
N LYS A 754 13.88 32.38 12.85
CA LYS A 754 14.80 31.46 13.54
C LYS A 754 14.37 30.02 13.30
N SER A 755 15.36 29.12 13.13
CA SER A 755 15.04 27.70 13.16
C SER A 755 14.48 27.38 14.55
N THR A 756 13.41 26.62 14.60
CA THR A 756 12.73 26.24 15.84
C THR A 756 12.37 24.78 15.69
N VAL A 757 12.90 23.96 16.59
CA VAL A 757 12.61 22.52 16.63
C VAL A 757 11.56 22.31 17.72
N ILE A 758 10.53 21.54 17.39
CA ILE A 758 9.50 21.12 18.35
C ILE A 758 9.50 19.60 18.33
N MET A 759 9.73 19.01 19.51
CA MET A 759 9.69 17.58 19.73
C MET A 759 8.67 17.28 20.82
N LEU A 760 7.61 16.56 20.44
CA LEU A 760 6.58 16.10 21.36
C LEU A 760 6.72 14.59 21.50
N ARG A 761 7.06 14.13 22.71
CA ARG A 761 7.13 12.71 22.98
C ARG A 761 5.72 12.15 23.07
N ARG A 762 5.39 11.28 22.12
CA ARG A 762 4.12 10.57 22.07
C ARG A 762 4.33 9.23 21.36
N PRO A 763 4.33 8.11 22.09
CA PRO A 763 4.23 6.79 21.48
C PRO A 763 2.92 6.68 20.66
N THR A 764 3.01 6.16 19.44
CA THR A 764 1.96 6.19 18.41
C THR A 764 1.96 4.90 17.60
N LYS A 765 0.77 4.46 17.17
CA LYS A 765 0.61 3.31 16.26
C LYS A 765 0.93 3.70 14.81
N PRO A 766 1.19 2.72 13.91
CA PRO A 766 1.04 2.94 12.48
C PRO A 766 -0.35 3.53 12.16
N GLY A 767 -0.38 4.61 11.35
CA GLY A 767 -1.59 5.35 11.00
C GLY A 767 -2.03 6.41 12.01
N GLN A 768 -1.32 6.55 13.14
CA GLN A 768 -1.50 7.66 14.07
C GLN A 768 -0.40 8.68 13.89
N ASP A 769 -0.82 9.88 13.52
CA ASP A 769 0.08 10.98 13.19
C ASP A 769 -0.11 12.13 14.15
N ILE A 770 1.00 12.70 14.62
CA ILE A 770 0.97 13.85 15.50
C ILE A 770 1.06 15.12 14.66
N PHE A 771 0.13 16.02 14.95
CA PHE A 771 0.13 17.40 14.51
C PHE A 771 0.33 18.27 15.74
N ILE A 772 0.85 19.47 15.52
CA ILE A 772 0.85 20.53 16.52
C ILE A 772 0.00 21.67 16.02
N ARG A 773 -0.76 22.26 16.93
CA ARG A 773 -1.56 23.46 16.70
C ARG A 773 -1.20 24.47 17.78
N GLY A 774 -0.84 25.69 17.41
CA GLY A 774 -0.24 26.63 18.35
C GLY A 774 -0.26 28.06 17.86
N GLY A 775 0.28 29.00 18.62
CA GLY A 775 0.27 30.41 18.25
C GLY A 775 0.74 31.28 19.39
N ASP A 776 0.30 32.53 19.39
CA ASP A 776 0.43 33.47 20.50
C ASP A 776 -0.95 34.08 20.81
N THR A 777 -1.73 33.41 21.67
CA THR A 777 -3.07 33.91 22.04
C THR A 777 -3.02 35.21 22.85
N GLN A 778 -1.84 35.60 23.33
CA GLN A 778 -1.65 36.81 24.13
C GLN A 778 -1.64 38.09 23.28
N ASN A 779 -1.50 37.98 21.96
CA ASN A 779 -1.55 39.13 21.05
C ASN A 779 -2.96 39.72 20.85
N GLY A 780 -4.00 39.06 21.39
CA GLY A 780 -5.36 39.59 21.53
C GLY A 780 -6.13 39.74 20.22
N GLY A 781 -7.33 39.17 20.18
CA GLY A 781 -8.19 39.21 18.99
C GLY A 781 -7.80 38.15 17.96
N CYS A 782 -7.64 36.91 18.43
CA CYS A 782 -7.52 35.78 17.53
C CYS A 782 -8.76 35.72 16.65
N SER A 783 -8.57 35.46 15.36
CA SER A 783 -9.69 35.17 14.48
C SER A 783 -10.38 33.88 14.96
N GLY A 784 -11.66 33.76 14.65
CA GLY A 784 -12.45 32.60 15.03
C GLY A 784 -13.13 32.05 13.79
N GLY A 785 -12.52 31.03 13.19
CA GLY A 785 -13.11 30.26 12.10
C GLY A 785 -12.06 29.86 11.06
N PRO A 786 -12.23 28.71 10.39
CA PRO A 786 -11.21 28.14 9.51
C PRO A 786 -10.76 29.12 8.42
N ASP A 787 -9.51 28.94 7.97
CA ASP A 787 -8.91 29.64 6.83
C ASP A 787 -8.64 31.15 7.05
N GLN A 788 -8.59 31.61 8.30
CA GLN A 788 -8.36 33.02 8.64
C GLN A 788 -6.94 33.33 9.13
N GLN A 789 -6.03 32.35 9.11
CA GLN A 789 -4.68 32.41 9.69
C GLN A 789 -3.87 33.62 9.21
N SER A 790 -3.97 33.98 7.93
CA SER A 790 -3.25 35.14 7.36
C SER A 790 -3.64 36.49 7.97
N SER A 791 -4.83 36.58 8.56
CA SER A 791 -5.36 37.75 9.27
C SER A 791 -5.41 37.57 10.79
N ASP A 792 -5.22 36.33 11.25
CA ASP A 792 -5.19 35.99 12.67
C ASP A 792 -3.95 36.57 13.32
N LYS A 793 -4.15 37.32 14.41
CA LYS A 793 -3.05 37.89 15.20
C LYS A 793 -2.34 36.86 16.06
N CYS A 794 -2.97 35.70 16.26
CA CYS A 794 -2.46 34.62 17.09
C CYS A 794 -1.68 33.59 16.27
N ALA A 795 -1.92 33.49 14.96
CA ALA A 795 -1.14 32.65 14.05
C ALA A 795 0.30 33.16 13.91
N ILE A 796 1.26 32.24 14.00
CA ILE A 796 2.69 32.52 13.83
C ILE A 796 3.14 32.00 12.46
N PRO A 797 3.64 32.85 11.56
CA PRO A 797 4.20 32.39 10.30
C PRO A 797 5.37 31.41 10.50
N ILE A 798 5.28 30.26 9.80
CA ILE A 798 6.28 29.19 9.79
C ILE A 798 6.62 28.75 8.37
N SER A 799 7.75 28.04 8.23
CA SER A 799 8.11 27.33 7.01
C SER A 799 8.92 26.09 7.32
N HIS A 800 8.46 24.94 6.84
CA HIS A 800 9.10 23.64 7.08
C HIS A 800 10.49 23.54 6.48
N ILE A 801 11.47 23.19 7.31
CA ILE A 801 12.86 22.94 6.91
C ILE A 801 13.38 21.57 7.35
N ALA A 802 12.55 20.78 8.04
CA ALA A 802 12.92 19.44 8.47
C ALA A 802 13.28 18.52 7.30
N ASN A 803 14.38 17.78 7.46
CA ASN A 803 14.85 16.78 6.52
C ASN A 803 14.28 15.40 6.87
N ALA A 804 13.07 15.12 6.40
CA ALA A 804 12.41 13.82 6.59
C ALA A 804 12.76 12.86 5.45
N SER A 805 12.97 11.58 5.80
CA SER A 805 13.15 10.51 4.81
C SER A 805 11.87 10.32 3.98
N PHE A 806 12.01 9.75 2.79
CA PHE A 806 10.88 9.44 1.93
C PHE A 806 9.89 8.43 2.52
N PHE A 807 10.29 7.69 3.55
CA PHE A 807 9.42 6.77 4.29
C PHE A 807 8.26 7.50 5.00
N TYR A 808 8.38 8.80 5.25
CA TYR A 808 7.34 9.65 5.84
C TYR A 808 6.58 10.43 4.77
N ALA A 809 6.00 9.70 3.82
CA ALA A 809 5.29 10.31 2.71
C ALA A 809 4.17 11.22 3.25
N GLU A 810 3.40 10.75 4.22
CA GLU A 810 2.34 11.47 4.91
C GLU A 810 2.77 12.85 5.45
N TYR A 811 3.90 12.95 6.15
CA TYR A 811 4.47 14.22 6.59
C TYR A 811 4.86 15.11 5.40
N LEU A 812 5.55 14.56 4.40
CA LEU A 812 5.97 15.30 3.21
C LEU A 812 4.77 15.83 2.40
N MET A 813 3.61 15.20 2.55
CA MET A 813 2.35 15.57 1.93
C MET A 813 1.64 16.65 2.74
N TRP A 814 1.37 16.40 4.02
CA TRP A 814 0.65 17.31 4.90
C TRP A 814 1.39 18.61 5.17
N ARG A 815 2.73 18.65 5.08
CA ARG A 815 3.49 19.88 5.33
C ARG A 815 3.39 20.88 4.18
N GLN A 816 2.92 20.42 3.02
CA GLN A 816 2.77 21.29 1.86
C GLN A 816 1.75 22.35 2.22
N SER A 817 2.15 23.62 2.11
CA SER A 817 1.28 24.76 2.39
C SER A 817 0.83 24.92 3.84
N ASP A 818 1.53 24.29 4.78
CA ASP A 818 1.45 24.64 6.19
C ASP A 818 2.38 25.83 6.44
N ASN A 819 1.82 27.03 6.47
CA ASN A 819 2.48 28.32 6.55
C ASN A 819 2.35 29.01 7.90
N TYR A 820 1.45 28.53 8.77
CA TYR A 820 1.20 29.09 10.09
C TYR A 820 1.19 27.98 11.13
N LEU A 821 1.81 28.26 12.27
CA LEU A 821 1.44 27.59 13.50
C LEU A 821 0.21 28.35 14.03
N ASP A 822 -0.96 27.71 13.95
CA ASP A 822 -2.25 28.24 14.42
C ASP A 822 -3.05 27.20 15.22
N PHE A 823 -4.12 27.63 15.91
CA PHE A 823 -5.02 26.74 16.66
C PHE A 823 -6.23 26.25 15.86
N GLU A 824 -6.51 26.83 14.69
CA GLU A 824 -7.71 26.57 13.89
C GLU A 824 -7.62 25.22 13.16
N GLY A 825 -6.41 24.75 12.84
CA GLY A 825 -6.16 23.42 12.32
C GLY A 825 -5.53 23.45 10.93
N PRO A 826 -5.95 22.56 10.00
CA PRO A 826 -5.38 22.59 8.67
C PRO A 826 -5.72 23.90 7.96
N GLU A 827 -4.76 24.42 7.18
CA GLU A 827 -5.02 25.55 6.29
C GLU A 827 -5.79 25.10 5.04
N TYR A 828 -6.61 26.01 4.47
CA TYR A 828 -7.42 25.77 3.26
C TYR A 828 -6.71 24.98 2.14
N GLU A 829 -5.43 25.29 1.92
CA GLU A 829 -4.62 24.70 0.86
C GLU A 829 -3.53 23.77 1.39
N GLN A 830 -3.64 23.31 2.64
CA GLN A 830 -2.71 22.36 3.23
C GLN A 830 -2.83 20.99 2.56
N GLY A 831 -1.69 20.37 2.27
CA GLY A 831 -1.65 19.12 1.52
C GLY A 831 -2.39 17.98 2.22
N THR A 832 -2.79 16.98 1.45
CA THR A 832 -3.46 15.76 1.93
C THR A 832 -2.63 14.53 1.58
N HIS A 833 -2.75 13.45 2.35
CA HIS A 833 -2.12 12.16 2.06
C HIS A 833 -3.19 11.10 1.90
N ASP A 834 -3.22 10.42 0.75
CA ASP A 834 -4.21 9.37 0.43
C ASP A 834 -5.68 9.79 0.66
N GLY A 835 -5.96 11.08 0.47
CA GLY A 835 -7.28 11.68 0.70
C GLY A 835 -7.55 12.14 2.14
N THR A 836 -6.64 11.87 3.09
CA THR A 836 -6.70 12.34 4.48
C THR A 836 -6.17 13.77 4.62
N GLU A 837 -7.00 14.65 5.17
CA GLU A 837 -6.63 16.04 5.49
C GLU A 837 -5.69 16.12 6.69
N ALA A 838 -4.74 17.06 6.63
CA ALA A 838 -3.90 17.40 7.77
C ALA A 838 -4.75 17.86 8.96
N GLN A 839 -4.19 17.81 10.17
CA GLN A 839 -4.87 18.28 11.38
C GLN A 839 -4.08 19.41 12.05
N GLY A 840 -3.42 20.29 11.28
CA GLY A 840 -2.54 21.36 11.75
C GLY A 840 -1.12 21.18 11.24
N THR A 841 -0.12 21.71 11.92
CA THR A 841 1.28 21.56 11.52
C THR A 841 1.75 20.12 11.73
N PRO A 842 2.11 19.38 10.67
CA PRO A 842 2.46 17.97 10.81
C PRO A 842 3.84 17.81 11.44
N THR A 843 4.00 16.67 12.11
CA THR A 843 5.28 16.20 12.63
C THR A 843 5.53 14.79 12.08
N PHE A 844 6.75 14.27 12.22
CA PHE A 844 7.06 12.88 11.87
C PHE A 844 7.84 12.19 12.98
N TYR A 845 7.74 10.87 13.04
CA TYR A 845 8.38 10.06 14.08
C TYR A 845 9.91 10.10 13.97
N THR A 846 10.62 10.12 15.10
CA THR A 846 12.10 10.14 15.10
C THR A 846 12.73 9.32 16.23
N THR A 847 14.02 9.01 16.07
CA THR A 847 14.88 8.36 17.06
C THR A 847 16.26 9.01 17.15
N ASN A 848 17.03 8.62 18.17
CA ASN A 848 18.43 9.05 18.38
C ASN A 848 19.48 8.04 17.88
N ASP A 849 19.07 6.95 17.22
CA ASP A 849 19.97 5.97 16.61
C ASP A 849 20.45 6.45 15.23
N PRO A 850 21.74 6.77 15.03
CA PRO A 850 22.26 7.30 13.76
C PRO A 850 22.20 6.31 12.59
N ASN A 851 21.91 5.03 12.83
CA ASN A 851 21.77 4.01 11.79
C ASN A 851 20.32 3.77 11.37
N ALA A 852 19.36 4.35 12.09
CA ALA A 852 17.95 4.19 11.83
C ALA A 852 17.47 5.23 10.79
N PRO A 853 16.57 4.88 9.85
CA PRO A 853 16.04 5.84 8.88
C PRO A 853 15.26 6.99 9.52
N GLU A 854 14.83 6.83 10.78
CA GLU A 854 14.10 7.80 11.59
C GLU A 854 15.04 8.74 12.38
N TYR A 855 16.36 8.67 12.17
CA TYR A 855 17.34 9.50 12.86
C TYR A 855 17.15 10.99 12.59
N GLN A 856 17.12 11.80 13.65
CA GLN A 856 17.25 13.25 13.55
C GLN A 856 18.34 13.77 14.49
N PRO A 857 19.21 14.69 14.04
CA PRO A 857 20.39 15.12 14.79
C PRO A 857 20.06 15.82 16.12
N TYR A 858 18.89 16.47 16.22
CA TYR A 858 18.46 17.11 17.47
C TYR A 858 17.69 16.17 18.40
N ASN A 859 17.25 15.00 17.94
CA ASN A 859 16.69 13.98 18.81
C ASN A 859 17.82 13.18 19.47
N LYS A 860 18.15 13.56 20.71
CA LYS A 860 19.07 12.81 21.57
C LYS A 860 18.36 12.01 22.67
N TYR A 861 17.03 12.00 22.64
CA TYR A 861 16.17 11.57 23.74
C TYR A 861 15.65 10.14 23.58
N GLY A 862 15.70 9.61 22.36
CA GLY A 862 15.28 8.24 22.08
C GLY A 862 14.14 8.16 21.06
N PRO A 863 13.51 6.99 20.93
CA PRO A 863 12.34 6.81 20.08
C PRO A 863 11.10 7.56 20.61
N SER A 864 10.02 7.54 19.82
CA SER A 864 8.70 8.10 20.17
C SER A 864 8.64 9.62 20.29
N TYR A 865 9.60 10.33 19.70
CA TYR A 865 9.55 11.77 19.56
C TYR A 865 9.04 12.15 18.18
N TRP A 866 7.90 12.82 18.17
CA TRP A 866 7.33 13.44 16.98
C TRP A 866 7.96 14.80 16.78
N TYR A 867 8.58 14.97 15.62
CA TYR A 867 9.51 16.04 15.32
C TYR A 867 8.97 16.91 14.20
N THR A 868 9.10 18.22 14.38
CA THR A 868 9.08 19.16 13.27
C THR A 868 10.16 20.22 13.47
N GLU A 869 10.70 20.70 12.35
CA GLU A 869 11.65 21.80 12.32
C GLU A 869 11.18 22.82 11.30
N VAL A 870 10.95 24.03 11.81
CA VAL A 870 10.45 25.14 11.02
C VAL A 870 11.32 26.36 11.20
N LYS A 871 11.36 27.20 10.18
CA LYS A 871 11.70 28.60 10.34
C LYS A 871 10.48 29.33 10.85
N MET A 872 10.60 30.04 11.96
CA MET A 872 9.50 30.71 12.65
C MET A 872 9.75 32.22 12.77
N ASP A 873 8.71 33.02 12.54
CA ASP A 873 8.73 34.46 12.79
C ASP A 873 8.66 34.78 14.28
N CYS A 874 9.81 34.86 14.95
CA CYS A 874 9.83 35.16 16.37
C CYS A 874 9.27 36.55 16.72
N SER A 875 9.11 37.48 15.75
CA SER A 875 8.51 38.80 16.02
C SER A 875 7.01 38.71 16.34
N LYS A 876 6.38 37.58 16.00
CA LYS A 876 4.97 37.25 16.29
C LYS A 876 4.79 36.52 17.61
N THR A 877 5.86 36.32 18.37
CA THR A 877 5.85 35.66 19.67
C THR A 877 6.01 36.68 20.80
N LYS A 878 5.47 36.37 21.97
CA LYS A 878 5.60 37.22 23.15
C LYS A 878 6.95 36.99 23.83
N ASP A 879 7.88 37.93 23.67
CA ASP A 879 9.26 37.84 24.20
C ASP A 879 10.01 36.57 23.78
N GLY A 880 9.72 36.07 22.56
CA GLY A 880 10.29 34.83 22.04
C GLY A 880 9.49 33.56 22.38
N TRP A 881 8.43 33.66 23.19
CA TRP A 881 7.63 32.53 23.64
C TRP A 881 6.32 32.40 22.85
N PHE A 882 6.00 31.17 22.48
CA PHE A 882 4.77 30.77 21.82
C PHE A 882 4.14 29.60 22.57
N GLU A 883 2.90 29.31 22.28
CA GLU A 883 2.18 28.17 22.85
C GLU A 883 1.72 27.21 21.77
N PHE A 884 1.58 25.94 22.08
CA PHE A 884 1.04 24.95 21.16
C PHE A 884 0.49 23.76 21.93
N LYS A 885 -0.24 22.90 21.23
CA LYS A 885 -0.83 21.69 21.78
C LYS A 885 -0.75 20.58 20.76
N GLY A 886 -0.52 19.35 21.23
CA GLY A 886 -0.55 18.18 20.37
C GLY A 886 -1.97 17.87 19.88
N TYR A 887 -2.07 17.39 18.64
CA TYR A 887 -3.27 16.80 18.08
C TYR A 887 -2.92 15.48 17.38
N GLU A 888 -3.51 14.36 17.82
CA GLU A 888 -3.29 13.03 17.25
C GLU A 888 -4.42 12.70 16.26
N ASN A 889 -4.08 12.59 14.97
CA ASN A 889 -4.99 12.07 13.95
C ASN A 889 -5.20 10.57 14.15
N ASN A 890 -6.41 10.08 13.87
CA ASN A 890 -6.82 8.68 14.08
C ASN A 890 -6.54 8.19 15.52
N GLY A 891 -6.68 9.10 16.48
CA GLY A 891 -6.22 8.92 17.86
C GLY A 891 -7.02 9.71 18.89
N VAL A 892 -6.37 10.14 19.97
CA VAL A 892 -7.03 10.88 21.08
C VAL A 892 -7.49 12.30 20.69
N GLY A 893 -7.13 12.80 19.50
CA GLY A 893 -7.36 14.17 19.10
C GLY A 893 -6.48 15.12 19.91
N TRP A 894 -7.07 16.13 20.53
CA TRP A 894 -6.34 17.12 21.32
C TRP A 894 -5.70 16.51 22.56
N GLU A 895 -4.47 16.94 22.83
CA GLU A 895 -3.84 16.79 24.13
C GLU A 895 -4.68 17.44 25.25
N SER A 896 -4.51 17.00 26.50
CA SER A 896 -5.13 17.61 27.68
C SER A 896 -4.54 18.97 28.00
N ASP A 897 -5.26 19.76 28.78
CA ASP A 897 -4.75 21.05 29.27
C ASP A 897 -3.55 20.83 30.20
N VAL A 898 -2.43 21.48 29.89
CA VAL A 898 -1.19 21.44 30.68
C VAL A 898 -0.99 22.75 31.42
N SER A 899 -0.51 22.70 32.66
CA SER A 899 -0.12 23.87 33.43
C SER A 899 1.40 24.02 33.40
N GLN A 900 1.91 24.43 32.24
CA GLN A 900 3.35 24.45 32.00
C GLN A 900 4.07 25.42 32.95
N GLY A 901 5.09 24.90 33.64
CA GLY A 901 5.93 25.65 34.57
C GLY A 901 7.12 26.34 33.88
N SER A 902 8.23 26.51 34.61
CA SER A 902 9.48 27.00 34.03
C SER A 902 10.19 25.87 33.30
N CYS A 903 10.51 26.04 32.02
CA CYS A 903 11.28 25.05 31.27
C CYS A 903 12.73 24.95 31.77
N VAL A 904 13.28 23.74 31.73
CA VAL A 904 14.67 23.44 32.13
C VAL A 904 15.57 23.28 30.89
N GLY A 905 16.89 23.30 31.06
CA GLY A 905 17.83 23.13 29.93
C GLY A 905 19.00 24.11 30.00
N GLY A 906 19.14 24.97 28.98
CA GLY A 906 20.24 25.94 28.86
C GLY A 906 19.97 27.31 29.47
N ALA A 907 20.90 28.26 29.31
CA ALA A 907 20.78 29.64 29.83
C ALA A 907 19.57 30.43 29.28
N ASN A 908 18.97 29.95 28.19
CA ASN A 908 17.80 30.53 27.55
C ASN A 908 16.48 29.84 27.94
N ALA A 909 16.54 28.77 28.76
CA ALA A 909 15.37 28.17 29.39
C ALA A 909 14.84 29.08 30.51
N GLY A 910 13.58 28.90 30.92
CA GLY A 910 12.94 29.73 31.94
C GLY A 910 11.42 29.69 31.88
N ALA A 911 10.78 30.61 32.59
CA ALA A 911 9.33 30.78 32.57
C ALA A 911 8.91 31.75 31.46
N ALA A 912 7.81 31.42 30.79
CA ALA A 912 7.15 32.32 29.86
C ALA A 912 6.54 33.52 30.60
N PRO A 913 6.37 34.68 29.92
CA PRO A 913 5.78 35.87 30.51
C PRO A 913 4.24 35.80 30.68
N PHE A 914 3.63 34.68 30.32
CA PHE A 914 2.19 34.43 30.40
C PHE A 914 1.90 33.02 30.89
N LYS A 915 0.63 32.78 31.22
CA LYS A 915 0.11 31.45 31.58
C LYS A 915 -0.90 31.01 30.54
N THR A 916 -0.84 29.74 30.19
CA THR A 916 -1.75 29.08 29.28
C THR A 916 -2.02 27.65 29.76
N ASN A 917 -3.05 27.03 29.21
CA ASN A 917 -3.35 25.62 29.32
C ASN A 917 -2.70 24.77 28.20
N ASN A 918 -1.83 25.38 27.39
CA ASN A 918 -1.09 24.77 26.29
C ASN A 918 0.39 24.59 26.66
N HIS A 919 1.12 23.79 25.87
CA HIS A 919 2.57 23.75 25.98
C HIS A 919 3.18 25.10 25.63
N ILE A 920 4.32 25.44 26.24
CA ILE A 920 5.00 26.72 25.98
C ILE A 920 6.40 26.48 25.41
N GLY A 921 6.60 26.88 24.15
CA GLY A 921 7.86 26.79 23.43
C GLY A 921 8.53 28.15 23.24
N LYS A 922 9.81 28.13 22.91
CA LYS A 922 10.64 29.30 22.64
C LYS A 922 11.18 29.27 21.22
N CYS A 923 10.89 30.33 20.47
CA CYS A 923 11.32 30.51 19.09
C CYS A 923 12.86 30.63 19.01
N GLY A 924 13.48 29.92 18.07
CA GLY A 924 14.94 29.90 17.90
C GLY A 924 15.69 28.80 18.66
N PHE A 925 14.97 27.84 19.24
CA PHE A 925 15.52 26.82 20.13
C PHE A 925 14.96 25.42 19.81
N VAL A 926 15.57 24.41 20.43
CA VAL A 926 15.02 23.06 20.51
C VAL A 926 14.09 22.99 21.71
N ASN A 927 12.81 22.72 21.43
CA ASN A 927 11.75 22.65 22.43
C ASN A 927 11.27 21.21 22.56
N VAL A 928 11.35 20.65 23.76
CA VAL A 928 11.11 19.22 24.01
C VAL A 928 10.07 19.06 25.09
N PHE A 929 9.04 18.29 24.78
CA PHE A 929 7.86 18.11 25.60
C PHE A 929 7.47 16.64 25.65
N GLU A 930 6.62 16.31 26.60
CA GLU A 930 5.99 15.01 26.74
C GLU A 930 4.48 15.22 26.81
N TRP A 931 3.75 14.42 26.05
CA TRP A 931 2.31 14.55 25.89
C TRP A 931 1.58 14.48 27.25
N ASN A 932 0.71 15.46 27.51
CA ASN A 932 -0.03 15.72 28.74
C ASN A 932 0.82 16.11 29.97
N GLU A 933 2.12 16.37 29.81
CA GLU A 933 3.01 16.66 30.94
C GLU A 933 3.35 18.14 31.08
N ASN A 934 3.53 18.59 32.32
CA ASN A 934 3.88 19.99 32.62
C ASN A 934 5.36 20.31 32.40
N ASP A 935 6.18 19.31 32.12
CA ASP A 935 7.62 19.43 31.92
C ASP A 935 7.94 19.89 30.50
N CYS A 936 8.92 20.79 30.39
CA CYS A 936 9.45 21.26 29.11
C CYS A 936 10.95 21.49 29.20
N ARG A 937 11.63 21.26 28.07
CA ARG A 937 13.04 21.59 27.91
C ARG A 937 13.25 22.55 26.76
N VAL A 938 14.10 23.55 26.99
CA VAL A 938 14.52 24.51 25.96
C VAL A 938 16.04 24.50 25.87
N GLU A 939 16.55 24.10 24.72
CA GLU A 939 17.97 23.95 24.44
C GLU A 939 18.41 24.73 23.20
N ASN A 940 19.71 25.01 23.09
CA ASN A 940 20.26 25.64 21.89
C ASN A 940 20.25 24.63 20.73
N LEU A 941 20.00 25.14 19.52
CA LEU A 941 20.20 24.42 18.26
C LEU A 941 21.67 24.03 18.06
#